data_AF-A0A1H6FD72-F1
#
_entry.id   AF-A0A1H6FD72-F1
#
_cell.length_a   1.000
_cell.length_b   1.000
_cell.length_c   1.000
_cell.angle_alpha   90.00
_cell.angle_beta   90.00
_cell.angle_gamma   90.00
#
_symmetry.space_group_name_H-M   'P 1'
#
loop_
_entity.id
_entity.type
_entity.pdbx_description
1 polymer ?
#
loop_
_entity_poly.entity_id
_entity_poly.type
_entity_poly.pdbx_seq_one_letter_code
_entity_poly.pdbx_strand_id
1 'polypeptide(L)'
;MSEQQQSSETVENNLPKTGEEGEIDTGGAYEIIRQRLSQQSQRLSDSLNGLNQHRSEVFGSTKMEVIGRTRIRTENNCVPRDIKAFGHEMLFGYNVFVGMRAEINVADVFSLHHIEETAEGFEFAAVDSTHNFLNESKFVDDFNELYRYYKDAKLSQLRDVAGKRLAIFQIGRTLKDIRVFRWTVDARGKVSYIDNRGERDHVYPDSHDFEWQTTTRENHVTGTHPHVSILNEVFVEAVGGDLTVKIENNTEDGLGIYREPVEDLHQSLADAQIQYAKVGALILLKIRPYKETLWRYLVFNPLLEKVQRIDAIGTACIALPEDHGIIFPGGYYLSNGEFKIFPEEHLAEMIFKRRIRAPNGEDVLYVFDQQELGKLVLFSYNLIRKTVDNPIICHGYSIFADGRMVVFRADDDTPTRVHPMQIWQTPYMSAEHAAQSAPADSFLARIGNAELVRGLSDAYGIKHLIDEQSPTRLMYEHLIATTRRVMDGYHWLDHEEVGNLSDIFHQVLENAEQIIDEFEKVQALRKQAAHALSEIQAKHKSLLFEAERYANWHEVSEFVANLGQLRALRGELISLRELRYIDLSALDQLSTAATEAFDTLSQITVKFILAENAFAPYHQALEQQIQDIGAVKKTQEITALAEQLETTANGLELLTEVLNTLKIDDSDARTRILEDIAEVYAKLNRARAELELKRKELSSREASAEFAAQFRLFSQSVSGALSLADTPDKADEQLSRLLVQLEELEGRFGEFDEFLEQISEQRETVYSSFESRKQQLLEARQRRALHLETAANRILQGVTRRLASFASLDEQNAWFASDAMVMKVRDMVQELDALGDSVRAEDLSGKLKTTRDQAGRALRDSQDIFSEGGKLIQLGQHQFSVNTQELDLTLLPKNTENGLQLVMHLSGTDYFDKLENPDLDALRDYWQQSLISENEQIYRAEYLAASIFFTAQQQPELAEALQQALLVEEEMLTLVRKIAAERYEEGYERGVHDVDAAQILRTLLQLNHSAGLLAYAPACRALAQWFWAEHTDREQCQQWQTAAQTLNTLQKTFNHAGESYATRLSQTFAQAIADFVKTHQLQAMFPQAQASHYIQEAHYLLAELQVGGQHFTATAAAMQQVEAFSHYLQEHALLNQFDSTLHALNQRLAEQYILVHAWLSAYQQSNEASSHNAQIIQESCIILLT
;
A
#
# COMPACT_ATOMS: atom_id res chain seq x y z
N MET A 1 -43.12 47.24 22.75
CA MET A 1 -44.23 46.94 21.83
C MET A 1 -43.98 47.67 20.53
N SER A 2 -44.30 46.97 19.46
CA SER A 2 -43.92 47.12 18.07
C SER A 2 -44.41 48.41 17.38
N GLU A 3 -43.96 48.56 16.12
CA GLU A 3 -44.48 49.39 15.01
C GLU A 3 -43.82 50.77 14.83
N GLN A 4 -43.42 51.22 13.63
CA GLN A 4 -43.45 50.67 12.29
C GLN A 4 -42.46 51.46 11.39
N GLN A 5 -41.90 50.79 10.39
CA GLN A 5 -41.04 51.32 9.33
C GLN A 5 -41.83 52.02 8.21
N GLN A 6 -41.18 52.98 7.53
CA GLN A 6 -41.13 53.23 6.07
C GLN A 6 -40.53 54.64 5.84
N SER A 7 -39.77 55.00 4.80
CA SER A 7 -38.82 54.39 3.84
C SER A 7 -38.41 55.52 2.88
N SER A 8 -37.13 55.67 2.51
CA SER A 8 -36.61 56.30 1.26
C SER A 8 -35.07 56.33 1.33
N GLU A 9 -34.37 55.39 0.69
CA GLU A 9 -33.83 55.42 -0.69
C GLU A 9 -32.43 56.05 -0.80
N THR A 10 -31.41 55.21 -0.96
CA THR A 10 -30.14 55.54 -1.65
C THR A 10 -29.57 54.28 -2.31
N VAL A 11 -29.72 54.26 -3.64
CA VAL A 11 -28.93 53.62 -4.72
C VAL A 11 -27.96 52.48 -4.32
N GLU A 12 -28.38 51.24 -4.61
CA GLU A 12 -27.53 50.05 -4.69
C GLU A 12 -26.66 50.06 -5.96
N ASN A 13 -25.35 49.92 -5.81
CA ASN A 13 -24.45 49.44 -6.86
C ASN A 13 -24.16 47.96 -6.57
N ASN A 14 -24.79 47.07 -7.34
CA ASN A 14 -24.55 45.63 -7.30
C ASN A 14 -23.19 45.30 -7.93
N LEU A 15 -22.27 44.77 -7.10
CA LEU A 15 -21.15 43.94 -7.53
C LEU A 15 -21.37 42.53 -6.95
N PRO A 16 -21.16 41.47 -7.72
CA PRO A 16 -21.48 40.11 -7.30
C PRO A 16 -20.56 39.66 -6.15
N LYS A 17 -21.16 39.11 -5.10
CA LYS A 17 -20.45 38.31 -4.10
C LYS A 17 -19.96 37.02 -4.77
N THR A 18 -18.73 37.02 -5.27
CA THR A 18 -17.98 35.80 -5.57
C THR A 18 -16.90 35.67 -4.52
N GLY A 19 -17.15 34.82 -3.53
CA GLY A 19 -16.27 34.61 -2.38
C GLY A 19 -16.87 33.60 -1.42
N GLU A 20 -17.38 32.49 -1.95
CA GLU A 20 -17.49 31.25 -1.19
C GLU A 20 -16.27 30.42 -1.59
N GLU A 21 -15.15 30.63 -0.89
CA GLU A 21 -14.06 29.66 -0.91
C GLU A 21 -14.61 28.38 -0.27
N GLY A 22 -14.70 27.34 -1.11
CA GLY A 22 -15.43 26.13 -0.81
C GLY A 22 -15.01 25.46 0.49
N GLU A 23 -16.00 25.09 1.29
CA GLU A 23 -15.86 24.02 2.26
C GLU A 23 -15.21 22.83 1.57
N ILE A 24 -14.02 22.49 2.03
CA ILE A 24 -13.27 21.35 1.54
C ILE A 24 -14.07 20.11 1.98
N ASP A 25 -14.77 19.46 1.05
CA ASP A 25 -15.35 18.13 1.27
C ASP A 25 -14.21 17.10 1.38
N THR A 26 -13.50 17.17 2.50
CA THR A 26 -12.46 16.24 2.91
C THR A 26 -13.16 14.97 3.41
N GLY A 27 -12.87 13.83 2.81
CA GLY A 27 -13.48 12.56 3.22
C GLY A 27 -13.26 12.24 4.71
N GLY A 28 -14.03 11.30 5.24
CA GLY A 28 -14.10 11.01 6.69
C GLY A 28 -12.77 10.72 7.40
N ALA A 29 -11.69 10.38 6.70
CA ALA A 29 -10.36 10.20 7.32
C ALA A 29 -9.79 11.51 7.90
N TYR A 30 -9.92 12.63 7.18
CA TYR A 30 -9.43 13.94 7.63
C TYR A 30 -10.21 14.42 8.87
N GLU A 31 -11.54 14.31 8.85
CA GLU A 31 -12.38 14.73 9.98
C GLU A 31 -12.08 13.92 11.24
N ILE A 32 -11.81 12.61 11.11
CA ILE A 32 -11.43 11.75 12.22
C ILE A 32 -10.09 12.20 12.82
N ILE A 33 -9.08 12.49 12.00
CA ILE A 33 -7.76 12.92 12.50
C ILE A 33 -7.85 14.31 13.12
N ARG A 34 -8.62 15.23 12.52
CA ARG A 34 -8.91 16.55 13.09
C ARG A 34 -9.60 16.44 14.45
N GLN A 35 -10.54 15.51 14.59
CA GLN A 35 -11.22 15.25 15.87
C GLN A 35 -10.24 14.74 16.93
N ARG A 36 -9.28 13.87 16.56
CA ARG A 36 -8.20 13.45 17.47
C ARG A 36 -7.33 14.63 17.88
N LEU A 37 -6.95 15.49 16.94
CA LEU A 37 -6.14 16.68 17.20
C LEU A 37 -6.86 17.65 18.16
N SER A 38 -8.16 17.85 17.97
CA SER A 38 -9.00 18.61 18.91
C SER A 38 -9.08 17.99 20.31
N GLN A 39 -9.17 16.65 20.41
CA GLN A 39 -9.11 15.95 21.70
C GLN A 39 -7.74 16.14 22.38
N GLN A 40 -6.65 16.17 21.61
CA GLN A 40 -5.31 16.47 22.14
C GLN A 40 -5.18 17.91 22.61
N SER A 41 -5.80 18.89 21.92
CA SER A 41 -5.87 20.28 22.39
C SER A 41 -6.54 20.37 23.77
N GLN A 42 -7.62 19.62 23.98
CA GLN A 42 -8.29 19.60 25.28
C GLN A 42 -7.40 19.01 26.37
N ARG A 43 -6.74 17.87 26.11
CA ARG A 43 -5.80 17.24 27.05
C ARG A 43 -4.61 18.16 27.37
N LEU A 44 -4.04 18.79 26.33
CA LEU A 44 -2.98 19.77 26.48
C LEU A 44 -3.44 20.94 27.36
N SER A 45 -4.65 21.45 27.13
CA SER A 45 -5.23 22.52 27.95
C SER A 45 -5.35 22.13 29.41
N ASP A 46 -5.81 20.92 29.72
CA ASP A 46 -5.97 20.45 31.09
C ASP A 46 -4.62 20.32 31.80
N SER A 47 -3.61 19.74 31.13
CA SER A 47 -2.25 19.63 31.67
C SER A 47 -1.58 20.99 31.87
N LEU A 48 -1.73 21.93 30.92
CA LEU A 48 -1.17 23.28 31.04
C LEU A 48 -1.83 24.08 32.18
N ASN A 49 -3.15 23.95 32.35
CA ASN A 49 -3.86 24.57 33.45
C ASN A 49 -3.37 24.02 34.81
N GLY A 50 -3.19 22.70 34.91
CA GLY A 50 -2.63 22.06 36.11
C GLY A 50 -1.22 22.53 36.44
N LEU A 51 -0.33 22.59 35.44
CA LEU A 51 1.03 23.10 35.59
C LEU A 51 1.04 24.58 35.99
N ASN A 52 0.22 25.43 35.36
CA ASN A 52 0.13 26.84 35.70
C ASN A 52 -0.42 27.08 37.12
N GLN A 53 -1.35 26.24 37.58
CA GLN A 53 -1.86 26.30 38.95
C GLN A 53 -0.76 25.93 39.97
N HIS A 54 -0.06 24.81 39.77
CA HIS A 54 1.03 24.38 40.65
C HIS A 54 2.16 25.44 40.70
N ARG A 55 2.51 26.01 39.54
CA ARG A 55 3.45 27.13 39.45
C ARG A 55 2.98 28.35 40.25
N SER A 56 1.69 28.72 40.15
CA SER A 56 1.11 29.84 40.90
C SER A 56 1.14 29.62 42.42
N GLU A 57 1.00 28.37 42.88
CA GLU A 57 1.12 28.00 44.29
C GLU A 57 2.57 28.10 44.80
N VAL A 58 3.56 27.76 43.97
CA VAL A 58 4.99 27.81 44.33
C VAL A 58 5.54 29.24 44.33
N PHE A 59 5.22 30.05 43.31
CA PHE A 59 5.82 31.37 43.12
C PHE A 59 4.92 32.55 43.51
N GLY A 60 3.65 32.28 43.81
CA GLY A 60 2.65 33.31 44.07
C GLY A 60 2.12 33.95 42.78
N SER A 61 0.86 34.41 42.82
CA SER A 61 0.28 35.23 41.75
C SER A 61 -0.34 36.48 42.37
N THR A 62 -0.07 37.65 41.79
CA THR A 62 -0.65 38.93 42.21
C THR A 62 -1.51 39.47 41.09
N LYS A 63 -2.83 39.49 41.27
CA LYS A 63 -3.75 40.05 40.28
C LYS A 63 -3.71 41.58 40.35
N MET A 64 -3.82 42.21 39.18
CA MET A 64 -3.95 43.66 39.08
C MET A 64 -5.38 44.08 39.43
N GLU A 65 -5.58 44.72 40.58
CA GLU A 65 -6.91 45.17 41.02
C GLU A 65 -6.87 46.48 41.80
N VAL A 66 -7.98 47.22 41.77
CA VAL A 66 -8.14 48.46 42.55
C VAL A 66 -8.46 48.09 43.99
N ILE A 67 -7.50 48.33 44.89
CA ILE A 67 -7.66 48.09 46.33
C ILE A 67 -8.18 49.33 47.08
N GLY A 68 -8.13 50.51 46.47
CA GLY A 68 -8.58 51.74 47.11
C GLY A 68 -8.83 52.90 46.17
N ARG A 69 -9.71 53.82 46.57
CA ARG A 69 -9.94 55.11 45.93
C ARG A 69 -9.88 56.21 46.98
N THR A 70 -9.13 57.26 46.71
CA THR A 70 -8.92 58.36 47.65
C THR A 70 -8.72 59.67 46.90
N ARG A 71 -8.37 60.75 47.59
CA ARG A 71 -8.19 62.08 46.98
C ARG A 71 -7.10 62.87 47.68
N ILE A 72 -6.33 63.63 46.91
CA ILE A 72 -5.41 64.65 47.45
C ILE A 72 -6.08 66.01 47.33
N ARG A 73 -5.96 66.82 48.38
CA ARG A 73 -6.46 68.21 48.41
C ARG A 73 -5.29 69.18 48.37
N THR A 74 -5.32 70.11 47.42
CA THR A 74 -4.36 71.23 47.33
C THR A 74 -4.97 72.51 47.88
N GLU A 75 -4.13 73.41 48.39
CA GLU A 75 -4.56 74.70 48.93
C GLU A 75 -5.15 75.60 47.83
N ASN A 76 -4.47 75.63 46.68
CA ASN A 76 -4.82 76.43 45.51
C ASN A 76 -5.41 75.56 44.40
N ASN A 77 -6.17 76.19 43.49
CA ASN A 77 -6.58 75.54 42.25
C ASN A 77 -5.33 75.30 41.40
N CYS A 78 -5.07 74.05 41.06
CA CYS A 78 -3.90 73.67 40.29
C CYS A 78 -4.26 72.67 39.21
N VAL A 79 -3.41 72.62 38.17
CA VAL A 79 -3.43 71.57 37.17
C VAL A 79 -2.41 70.51 37.60
N PRO A 80 -2.86 69.29 37.95
CA PRO A 80 -1.96 68.22 38.34
C PRO A 80 -1.13 67.76 37.14
N ARG A 81 0.15 67.43 37.38
CA ARG A 81 1.08 67.07 36.29
C ARG A 81 1.67 65.67 36.39
N ASP A 82 2.13 65.25 37.56
CA ASP A 82 2.65 63.89 37.72
C ASP A 82 2.72 63.50 39.21
N ILE A 83 2.87 62.21 39.49
CA ILE A 83 3.15 61.66 40.81
C ILE A 83 4.37 60.74 40.73
N LYS A 84 5.20 60.71 41.78
CA LYS A 84 6.30 59.76 41.85
C LYS A 84 6.70 59.45 43.29
N ALA A 85 7.06 58.21 43.55
CA ALA A 85 7.61 57.78 44.83
C ALA A 85 9.06 58.25 44.97
N PHE A 86 9.34 58.94 46.07
CA PHE A 86 10.65 59.38 46.51
C PHE A 86 10.94 58.67 47.83
N GLY A 87 11.48 57.45 47.75
CA GLY A 87 11.57 56.56 48.91
C GLY A 87 10.20 56.03 49.32
N HIS A 88 9.81 56.24 50.58
CA HIS A 88 8.52 55.82 51.13
C HIS A 88 7.40 56.87 50.94
N GLU A 89 7.75 58.07 50.48
CA GLU A 89 6.82 59.18 50.29
C GLU A 89 6.46 59.36 48.81
N MET A 90 5.28 59.91 48.54
CA MET A 90 4.80 60.23 47.21
C MET A 90 4.85 61.74 46.99
N LEU A 91 5.65 62.17 46.01
CA LEU A 91 5.66 63.54 45.52
C LEU A 91 4.52 63.70 44.51
N PHE A 92 3.62 64.64 44.78
CA PHE A 92 2.58 65.09 43.87
C PHE A 92 2.95 66.46 43.31
N GLY A 93 3.17 66.51 41.99
CA GLY A 93 3.56 67.71 41.27
C GLY A 93 2.40 68.32 40.49
N TYR A 94 2.26 69.63 40.56
CA TYR A 94 1.18 70.39 39.93
C TYR A 94 1.63 71.80 39.55
N ASN A 95 0.83 72.51 38.76
CA ASN A 95 1.05 73.93 38.45
C ASN A 95 -0.14 74.75 38.94
N VAL A 96 0.13 75.78 39.75
CA VAL A 96 -0.88 76.76 40.20
C VAL A 96 -0.94 77.94 39.22
N PHE A 97 -2.15 78.40 38.90
CA PHE A 97 -2.31 79.67 38.18
C PHE A 97 -2.30 80.85 39.15
N VAL A 98 -1.18 81.58 39.20
CA VAL A 98 -0.95 82.65 40.16
C VAL A 98 -1.25 84.02 39.52
N GLY A 99 -2.44 84.58 39.77
CA GLY A 99 -2.88 85.83 39.13
C GLY A 99 -2.36 87.14 39.74
N MET A 100 -2.04 87.19 41.05
CA MET A 100 -1.66 88.44 41.75
C MET A 100 -0.44 88.32 42.69
N ARG A 101 0.16 87.14 42.90
CA ARG A 101 1.43 87.01 43.66
C ARG A 101 2.62 87.11 42.72
N ALA A 102 3.70 87.75 43.18
CA ALA A 102 4.91 87.99 42.38
C ALA A 102 5.91 86.81 42.40
N GLU A 103 5.77 85.86 43.32
CA GLU A 103 6.73 84.77 43.56
C GLU A 103 5.98 83.43 43.70
N ILE A 104 6.51 82.39 43.03
CA ILE A 104 6.02 80.99 43.09
C ILE A 104 6.88 80.24 44.11
N ASN A 105 6.27 79.63 45.12
CA ASN A 105 6.98 78.85 46.13
C ASN A 105 7.02 77.36 45.76
N VAL A 106 7.89 76.60 46.43
CA VAL A 106 7.98 75.14 46.26
C VAL A 106 6.63 74.46 46.51
N ALA A 107 5.88 74.89 47.53
CA ALA A 107 4.54 74.36 47.84
C ALA A 107 3.47 74.70 46.78
N ASP A 108 3.72 75.65 45.90
CA ASP A 108 2.85 75.96 44.76
C ASP A 108 3.08 75.01 43.56
N VAL A 109 4.10 74.13 43.65
CA VAL A 109 4.47 73.17 42.59
C VAL A 109 4.51 71.73 43.08
N PHE A 110 4.90 71.50 44.34
CA PHE A 110 5.06 70.19 44.93
C PHE A 110 4.33 70.05 46.26
N SER A 111 3.73 68.89 46.47
CA SER A 111 3.26 68.44 47.78
C SER A 111 3.70 66.99 48.03
N LEU A 112 4.06 66.69 49.27
CA LEU A 112 4.59 65.39 49.65
C LEU A 112 3.60 64.68 50.56
N HIS A 113 3.31 63.41 50.28
CA HIS A 113 2.29 62.63 50.99
C HIS A 113 2.80 61.24 51.33
N HIS A 114 2.35 60.66 52.44
CA HIS A 114 2.52 59.23 52.72
C HIS A 114 1.17 58.50 52.68
N ILE A 115 1.21 57.22 52.32
CA ILE A 115 0.01 56.37 52.26
C ILE A 115 -0.22 55.77 53.64
N GLU A 116 -1.35 56.07 54.26
CA GLU A 116 -1.82 55.44 55.49
C GLU A 116 -2.98 54.49 55.20
N GLU A 117 -2.92 53.31 55.81
CA GLU A 117 -4.02 52.35 55.81
C GLU A 117 -4.85 52.56 57.08
N THR A 118 -6.11 52.94 56.90
CA THR A 118 -7.08 53.18 57.97
C THR A 118 -8.18 52.12 57.94
N ALA A 119 -8.99 52.02 58.99
CA ALA A 119 -10.11 51.07 59.03
C ALA A 119 -11.18 51.33 57.94
N GLU A 120 -11.22 52.53 57.35
CA GLU A 120 -12.16 52.93 56.29
C GLU A 120 -11.54 52.87 54.88
N GLY A 121 -10.25 52.51 54.75
CA GLY A 121 -9.54 52.36 53.47
C GLY A 121 -8.18 53.06 53.46
N PHE A 122 -7.78 53.63 52.32
CA PHE A 122 -6.48 54.30 52.17
C PHE A 122 -6.62 55.82 52.18
N GLU A 123 -5.77 56.50 52.93
CA GLU A 123 -5.66 57.97 52.96
C GLU A 123 -4.25 58.45 52.60
N PHE A 124 -4.17 59.62 51.98
CA PHE A 124 -2.91 60.34 51.76
C PHE A 124 -2.78 61.44 52.81
N ALA A 125 -1.87 61.26 53.75
CA ALA A 125 -1.55 62.27 54.74
C ALA A 125 -0.38 63.14 54.25
N ALA A 126 -0.54 64.46 54.34
CA ALA A 126 0.48 65.40 53.91
C ALA A 126 1.66 65.38 54.89
N VAL A 127 2.88 65.29 54.35
CA VAL A 127 4.12 65.37 55.11
C VAL A 127 4.43 66.84 55.38
N ASP A 128 4.78 67.18 56.63
CA ASP A 128 5.11 68.56 57.00
C ASP A 128 6.25 69.10 56.13
N SER A 129 5.95 70.21 55.46
CA SER A 129 6.89 70.91 54.58
C SER A 129 8.16 71.36 55.28
N THR A 130 8.18 71.56 56.60
CA THR A 130 9.31 72.19 57.32
C THR A 130 10.56 71.31 57.46
N HIS A 131 10.41 69.99 57.43
CA HIS A 131 11.48 69.03 57.73
C HIS A 131 11.60 67.91 56.69
N ASN A 132 11.56 68.24 55.39
CA ASN A 132 11.71 67.28 54.29
C ASN A 132 12.78 67.70 53.26
N PHE A 133 13.04 66.83 52.28
CA PHE A 133 14.08 67.05 51.25
C PHE A 133 13.79 68.22 50.29
N LEU A 134 12.54 68.71 50.24
CA LEU A 134 12.15 69.87 49.44
C LEU A 134 12.59 71.21 50.07
N ASN A 135 13.06 71.20 51.32
CA ASN A 135 13.62 72.36 52.01
C ASN A 135 15.16 72.39 52.03
N GLU A 136 15.83 71.47 51.34
CA GLU A 136 17.29 71.54 51.19
C GLU A 136 17.66 72.88 50.54
N SER A 137 18.50 73.68 51.22
CA SER A 137 18.78 75.07 50.81
C SER A 137 19.23 75.19 49.36
N LYS A 138 20.09 74.26 48.92
CA LYS A 138 20.57 74.19 47.54
C LYS A 138 19.43 74.01 46.53
N PHE A 139 18.45 73.16 46.82
CA PHE A 139 17.30 72.95 45.95
C PHE A 139 16.40 74.19 45.92
N VAL A 140 16.14 74.80 47.07
CA VAL A 140 15.32 76.02 47.16
C VAL A 140 15.95 77.17 46.39
N ASP A 141 17.28 77.34 46.49
CA ASP A 141 18.01 78.35 45.72
C ASP A 141 17.90 78.10 44.20
N ASP A 142 18.16 76.86 43.75
CA ASP A 142 18.06 76.47 42.33
C ASP A 142 16.62 76.57 41.80
N PHE A 143 15.60 76.31 42.63
CA PHE A 143 14.18 76.42 42.31
C PHE A 143 13.74 77.87 42.19
N ASN A 144 14.15 78.73 43.13
CA ASN A 144 13.87 80.16 43.06
C ASN A 144 14.56 80.82 41.86
N GLU A 145 15.77 80.35 41.52
CA GLU A 145 16.49 80.78 40.32
C GLU A 145 15.69 80.49 39.03
N LEU A 146 15.11 79.29 38.92
CA LEU A 146 14.29 78.87 37.79
C LEU A 146 13.15 79.87 37.53
N TYR A 147 12.32 80.13 38.54
CA TYR A 147 11.14 80.99 38.39
C TYR A 147 11.49 82.49 38.29
N ARG A 148 12.66 82.90 38.78
CA ARG A 148 13.16 84.27 38.63
C ARG A 148 13.58 84.59 37.20
N TYR A 149 14.24 83.65 36.52
CA TYR A 149 14.77 83.86 35.17
C TYR A 149 13.83 83.42 34.05
N TYR A 150 12.98 82.42 34.28
CA TYR A 150 12.08 81.85 33.28
C TYR A 150 10.62 82.06 33.67
N LYS A 151 9.98 83.07 33.09
CA LYS A 151 8.58 83.43 33.39
C LYS A 151 7.57 82.35 32.99
N ASP A 152 7.89 81.59 31.95
CA ASP A 152 7.05 80.51 31.43
C ASP A 152 7.40 79.15 32.07
N ALA A 153 8.20 79.14 33.15
CA ALA A 153 8.57 77.92 33.86
C ALA A 153 7.33 77.19 34.38
N LYS A 154 7.14 75.94 33.95
CA LYS A 154 6.09 75.07 34.47
C LYS A 154 6.61 73.65 34.64
N LEU A 155 6.12 72.95 35.65
CA LEU A 155 6.40 71.53 35.80
C LEU A 155 5.77 70.78 34.63
N SER A 156 6.57 69.99 33.94
CA SER A 156 6.14 69.12 32.84
C SER A 156 5.94 67.69 33.35
N GLN A 157 6.93 67.11 34.04
CA GLN A 157 6.89 65.68 34.40
C GLN A 157 7.80 65.31 35.59
N LEU A 158 7.48 64.20 36.26
CA LEU A 158 8.34 63.53 37.24
C LEU A 158 8.79 62.16 36.73
N ARG A 159 10.10 61.91 36.67
CA ARG A 159 10.66 60.64 36.14
C ARG A 159 11.58 59.93 37.12
N ASP A 160 11.66 58.61 36.92
CA ASP A 160 12.70 57.77 37.51
C ASP A 160 13.57 57.25 36.37
N VAL A 161 14.88 57.53 36.43
CA VAL A 161 15.86 57.11 35.43
C VAL A 161 17.13 56.64 36.16
N ALA A 162 17.48 55.37 36.01
CA ALA A 162 18.70 54.76 36.54
C ALA A 162 18.96 55.06 38.04
N GLY A 163 17.91 54.97 38.89
CA GLY A 163 17.99 55.21 40.33
C GLY A 163 18.01 56.69 40.74
N LYS A 164 17.90 57.61 39.78
CA LYS A 164 17.72 59.05 40.03
C LYS A 164 16.26 59.44 39.87
N ARG A 165 15.79 60.34 40.73
CA ARG A 165 14.49 60.99 40.56
C ARG A 165 14.69 62.34 39.88
N LEU A 166 13.89 62.60 38.86
CA LEU A 166 13.99 63.79 38.02
C LEU A 166 12.69 64.60 38.10
N ALA A 167 12.80 65.92 38.23
CA ALA A 167 11.69 66.84 37.97
C ALA A 167 12.03 67.72 36.78
N ILE A 168 11.20 67.63 35.74
CA ILE A 168 11.42 68.27 34.44
C ILE A 168 10.53 69.49 34.37
N PHE A 169 11.15 70.67 34.23
CA PHE A 169 10.48 71.94 34.02
C PHE A 169 10.65 72.38 32.58
N GLN A 170 9.54 72.73 31.92
CA GLN A 170 9.59 73.41 30.64
C GLN A 170 9.83 74.90 30.89
N ILE A 171 10.84 75.48 30.26
CA ILE A 171 11.26 76.88 30.44
C ILE A 171 11.07 77.75 29.18
N GLY A 172 10.68 77.13 28.06
CA GLY A 172 10.47 77.79 26.78
C GLY A 172 9.26 77.25 26.03
N ARG A 173 9.10 77.68 24.77
CA ARG A 173 7.94 77.30 23.93
C ARG A 173 8.02 75.89 23.39
N THR A 174 9.23 75.32 23.26
CA THR A 174 9.40 73.95 22.76
C THR A 174 9.55 72.96 23.91
N LEU A 175 9.17 71.70 23.68
CA LEU A 175 9.34 70.61 24.65
C LEU A 175 10.82 70.27 24.92
N LYS A 176 11.75 70.79 24.11
CA LYS A 176 13.21 70.63 24.29
C LYS A 176 13.81 71.67 25.23
N ASP A 177 13.13 72.79 25.44
CA ASP A 177 13.57 73.85 26.34
C ASP A 177 13.22 73.46 27.77
N ILE A 178 14.09 72.64 28.38
CA ILE A 178 13.86 72.07 29.71
C ILE A 178 14.96 72.42 30.70
N ARG A 179 14.58 72.44 31.97
CA ARG A 179 15.49 72.42 33.13
C ARG A 179 15.15 71.21 33.98
N VAL A 180 16.14 70.41 34.35
CA VAL A 180 15.92 69.12 35.01
C VAL A 180 16.62 69.06 36.36
N PHE A 181 15.82 68.95 37.42
CA PHE A 181 16.26 68.80 38.80
C PHE A 181 16.46 67.32 39.11
N ARG A 182 17.53 66.97 39.85
CA ARG A 182 17.92 65.58 40.13
C ARG A 182 18.06 65.30 41.61
N TRP A 183 17.54 64.16 42.03
CA TRP A 183 17.76 63.59 43.37
C TRP A 183 18.26 62.16 43.26
N THR A 184 19.07 61.73 44.24
CA THR A 184 19.37 60.31 44.49
C THR A 184 18.49 59.77 45.61
N VAL A 185 18.13 58.50 45.53
CA VAL A 185 17.47 57.77 46.62
C VAL A 185 18.40 56.62 47.04
N ASP A 186 18.73 56.54 48.33
CA ASP A 186 19.54 55.44 48.86
C ASP A 186 18.70 54.19 49.17
N ALA A 187 19.37 53.07 49.51
CA ALA A 187 18.71 51.79 49.83
C ALA A 187 17.80 51.85 51.08
N ARG A 188 17.88 52.90 51.89
CA ARG A 188 17.01 53.14 53.05
C ARG A 188 15.86 54.10 52.73
N GLY A 189 15.72 54.50 51.47
CA GLY A 189 14.68 55.43 51.03
C GLY A 189 15.00 56.90 51.31
N LYS A 190 16.22 57.24 51.73
CA LYS A 190 16.61 58.64 51.96
C LYS A 190 16.87 59.34 50.63
N VAL A 191 16.23 60.49 50.45
CA VAL A 191 16.35 61.35 49.27
C VAL A 191 17.42 62.42 49.52
N SER A 192 18.22 62.76 48.50
CA SER A 192 19.19 63.87 48.58
C SER A 192 19.30 64.60 47.25
N TYR A 193 19.30 65.94 47.27
CA TYR A 193 19.36 66.75 46.06
C TYR A 193 20.78 66.81 45.46
N ILE A 194 20.87 66.67 44.13
CA ILE A 194 22.13 66.72 43.38
C ILE A 194 22.34 68.12 42.80
N ASP A 195 21.56 68.51 41.78
CA ASP A 195 21.61 69.78 41.05
C ASP A 195 20.42 69.92 40.06
N ASN A 196 20.40 71.03 39.30
CA ASN A 196 19.43 71.33 38.24
C ASN A 196 19.98 71.13 36.80
N ARG A 197 20.94 70.21 36.60
CA ARG A 197 21.64 69.97 35.31
C ARG A 197 21.40 68.56 34.75
N GLY A 198 20.16 68.09 34.85
CA GLY A 198 19.78 66.74 34.47
C GLY A 198 19.32 66.55 33.03
N GLU A 199 19.51 67.51 32.14
CA GLU A 199 18.97 67.46 30.77
C GLU A 199 19.47 66.23 30.01
N ARG A 200 20.71 65.79 30.28
CA ARG A 200 21.30 64.57 29.70
C ARG A 200 20.78 63.26 30.30
N ASP A 201 20.18 63.31 31.49
CA ASP A 201 19.54 62.14 32.11
C ASP A 201 18.09 61.96 31.61
N HIS A 202 17.48 63.01 31.03
CA HIS A 202 16.12 62.97 30.46
C HIS A 202 16.12 62.46 29.01
N VAL A 203 16.40 61.18 28.83
CA VAL A 203 16.38 60.51 27.52
C VAL A 203 15.19 59.54 27.46
N TYR A 204 14.47 59.54 26.34
CA TYR A 204 13.45 58.54 26.04
C TYR A 204 14.06 57.37 25.27
N PRO A 205 13.56 56.14 25.47
CA PRO A 205 13.90 55.04 24.58
C PRO A 205 13.41 55.34 23.16
N ASP A 206 13.95 54.63 22.18
CA ASP A 206 13.46 54.70 20.81
C ASP A 206 11.98 54.28 20.76
N SER A 207 11.19 54.97 19.93
CA SER A 207 9.76 54.67 19.75
C SER A 207 9.53 53.31 19.09
N HIS A 208 10.56 52.74 18.47
CA HIS A 208 10.57 51.45 17.80
C HIS A 208 11.78 50.66 18.29
N ASP A 209 11.59 49.40 18.66
CA ASP A 209 12.68 48.48 19.01
C ASP A 209 13.19 47.65 17.82
N PHE A 210 12.82 48.07 16.61
CA PHE A 210 13.23 47.53 15.32
C PHE A 210 13.51 48.66 14.30
N GLU A 211 14.25 48.34 13.25
CA GLU A 211 14.61 49.30 12.19
C GLU A 211 13.81 49.06 10.91
N TRP A 212 13.36 50.15 10.28
CA TRP A 212 12.67 50.12 8.99
C TRP A 212 13.67 49.96 7.83
N GLN A 213 13.56 48.88 7.07
CA GLN A 213 14.37 48.59 5.88
C GLN A 213 13.69 49.16 4.63
N THR A 214 14.44 49.91 3.82
CA THR A 214 13.90 50.51 2.57
C THR A 214 14.05 49.53 1.42
N THR A 215 13.00 49.33 0.62
CA THR A 215 13.08 48.48 -0.58
C THR A 215 13.93 49.13 -1.67
N THR A 216 14.55 48.31 -2.50
CA THR A 216 15.41 48.74 -3.60
C THR A 216 14.91 48.17 -4.93
N ARG A 217 15.55 48.55 -6.05
CA ARG A 217 15.18 48.03 -7.37
C ARG A 217 15.31 46.50 -7.49
N GLU A 218 16.15 45.86 -6.68
CA GLU A 218 16.29 44.39 -6.67
C GLU A 218 15.03 43.69 -6.16
N ASN A 219 14.20 44.40 -5.39
CA ASN A 219 12.93 43.90 -4.89
C ASN A 219 11.80 44.00 -5.92
N HIS A 220 12.01 44.65 -7.06
CA HIS A 220 10.95 44.87 -8.04
C HIS A 220 10.80 43.65 -8.95
N VAL A 221 9.58 43.14 -9.05
CA VAL A 221 9.21 42.06 -9.98
C VAL A 221 8.40 42.68 -11.12
N THR A 222 8.90 42.54 -12.34
CA THR A 222 8.29 43.13 -13.55
C THR A 222 7.31 42.18 -14.22
N GLY A 223 6.19 42.70 -14.74
CA GLY A 223 5.21 41.94 -15.51
C GLY A 223 3.97 42.82 -15.83
N THR A 224 2.83 42.21 -16.13
CA THR A 224 1.58 42.93 -16.46
C THR A 224 1.04 43.71 -15.25
N HIS A 225 1.08 43.09 -14.07
CA HIS A 225 0.82 43.68 -12.76
C HIS A 225 2.12 43.66 -11.94
N PRO A 226 3.00 44.66 -12.12
CA PRO A 226 4.31 44.64 -11.47
C PRO A 226 4.17 44.99 -9.98
N HIS A 227 4.96 44.33 -9.12
CA HIS A 227 4.94 44.52 -7.66
C HIS A 227 6.34 44.55 -7.02
N VAL A 228 6.43 45.00 -5.77
CA VAL A 228 7.64 44.93 -4.93
C VAL A 228 7.55 43.70 -4.03
N SER A 229 8.52 42.79 -4.17
CA SER A 229 8.67 41.61 -3.32
C SER A 229 9.40 41.94 -2.02
N ILE A 230 8.75 41.62 -0.91
CA ILE A 230 9.29 41.80 0.45
C ILE A 230 9.54 40.41 1.02
N LEU A 231 10.82 40.08 1.19
CA LEU A 231 11.31 38.79 1.71
C LEU A 231 10.83 37.55 0.94
N ASN A 232 10.29 37.70 -0.28
CA ASN A 232 9.56 36.66 -1.01
C ASN A 232 8.35 36.08 -0.26
N GLU A 233 7.83 36.78 0.75
CA GLU A 233 6.67 36.35 1.56
C GLU A 233 5.44 37.20 1.25
N VAL A 234 5.61 38.49 0.90
CA VAL A 234 4.51 39.41 0.58
C VAL A 234 4.90 40.32 -0.57
N PHE A 235 3.93 40.63 -1.42
CA PHE A 235 4.13 41.39 -2.65
C PHE A 235 3.22 42.60 -2.64
N VAL A 236 3.81 43.79 -2.77
CA VAL A 236 3.09 45.06 -2.64
C VAL A 236 3.12 45.78 -3.97
N GLU A 237 1.95 46.18 -4.46
CA GLU A 237 1.82 47.00 -5.66
C GLU A 237 1.02 48.25 -5.35
N ALA A 238 1.41 49.37 -5.96
CA ALA A 238 0.67 50.62 -5.87
C ALA A 238 0.25 51.12 -7.27
N VAL A 239 0.22 50.23 -8.25
CA VAL A 239 -0.07 50.53 -9.65
C VAL A 239 -1.56 50.31 -9.94
N GLY A 240 -2.13 51.05 -10.89
CA GLY A 240 -3.53 50.84 -11.30
C GLY A 240 -4.59 51.57 -10.45
N GLY A 241 -4.18 52.48 -9.57
CA GLY A 241 -5.08 53.36 -8.81
C GLY A 241 -5.39 52.92 -7.39
N ASP A 242 -4.75 51.86 -6.94
CA ASP A 242 -4.87 51.35 -5.58
C ASP A 242 -3.53 50.79 -5.07
N LEU A 243 -3.42 50.71 -3.75
CA LEU A 243 -2.41 49.96 -3.03
C LEU A 243 -2.97 48.56 -2.77
N THR A 244 -2.36 47.56 -3.38
CA THR A 244 -2.72 46.15 -3.25
C THR A 244 -1.58 45.36 -2.62
N VAL A 245 -1.93 44.45 -1.71
CA VAL A 245 -1.01 43.49 -1.11
C VAL A 245 -1.41 42.07 -1.50
N LYS A 246 -0.45 41.29 -1.98
CA LYS A 246 -0.59 39.93 -2.48
C LYS A 246 0.35 38.99 -1.72
N ILE A 247 0.00 37.70 -1.72
CA ILE A 247 0.79 36.61 -1.13
C ILE A 247 1.44 35.70 -2.17
N GLU A 248 0.98 35.76 -3.41
CA GLU A 248 1.55 35.01 -4.52
C GLU A 248 2.42 35.90 -5.39
N ASN A 249 3.55 35.35 -5.83
CA ASN A 249 4.45 36.02 -6.76
C ASN A 249 3.93 35.92 -8.20
N ASN A 250 2.73 36.45 -8.47
CA ASN A 250 2.11 36.41 -9.79
C ASN A 250 1.91 37.81 -10.36
N THR A 251 2.46 38.03 -11.56
CA THR A 251 2.37 39.29 -12.30
C THR A 251 1.29 39.29 -13.38
N GLU A 252 0.57 38.18 -13.58
CA GLU A 252 -0.52 38.06 -14.57
C GLU A 252 -1.90 38.29 -13.94
N ASP A 253 -2.18 37.64 -12.80
CA ASP A 253 -3.36 37.86 -11.96
C ASP A 253 -3.07 37.31 -10.56
N GLY A 254 -3.42 38.01 -9.48
CA GLY A 254 -3.01 37.61 -8.13
C GLY A 254 -4.10 37.84 -7.10
N LEU A 255 -4.25 36.91 -6.15
CA LEU A 255 -5.11 37.06 -4.97
C LEU A 255 -4.64 38.25 -4.13
N GLY A 256 -5.27 39.40 -4.35
CA GLY A 256 -5.10 40.59 -3.51
C GLY A 256 -5.84 40.42 -2.20
N ILE A 257 -5.10 40.16 -1.12
CA ILE A 257 -5.66 39.98 0.24
C ILE A 257 -5.98 41.31 0.92
N TYR A 258 -5.51 42.42 0.35
CA TYR A 258 -5.78 43.77 0.83
C TYR A 258 -5.72 44.77 -0.31
N ARG A 259 -6.64 45.73 -0.31
CA ARG A 259 -6.78 46.75 -1.34
C ARG A 259 -7.32 48.06 -0.77
N GLU A 260 -6.68 49.17 -1.08
CA GLU A 260 -7.18 50.51 -0.76
C GLU A 260 -6.80 51.54 -1.83
N PRO A 261 -7.64 52.55 -2.13
CA PRO A 261 -7.36 53.50 -3.21
C PRO A 261 -6.13 54.38 -2.93
N VAL A 262 -5.46 54.84 -3.99
CA VAL A 262 -4.39 55.86 -3.92
C VAL A 262 -4.83 57.16 -4.59
N GLU A 263 -4.24 58.29 -4.21
CA GLU A 263 -4.61 59.60 -4.77
C GLU A 263 -4.19 59.78 -6.25
N ASP A 264 -3.01 59.29 -6.63
CA ASP A 264 -2.50 59.37 -8.01
C ASP A 264 -2.69 58.02 -8.73
N LEU A 265 -3.64 57.97 -9.66
CA LEU A 265 -4.02 56.76 -10.40
C LEU A 265 -2.94 56.25 -11.36
N HIS A 266 -1.93 57.08 -11.67
CA HIS A 266 -0.94 56.81 -12.71
C HIS A 266 0.49 56.66 -12.17
N GLN A 267 0.64 56.34 -10.88
CA GLN A 267 1.96 56.10 -10.28
C GLN A 267 2.59 54.77 -10.74
N SER A 268 3.90 54.76 -10.91
CA SER A 268 4.70 53.56 -11.15
C SER A 268 5.21 52.97 -9.83
N LEU A 269 5.71 51.73 -9.85
CA LEU A 269 6.26 51.07 -8.65
C LEU A 269 7.37 51.87 -7.96
N ALA A 270 8.20 52.60 -8.73
CA ALA A 270 9.33 53.33 -8.17
C ALA A 270 8.91 54.66 -7.53
N ASP A 271 7.68 55.11 -7.77
CA ASP A 271 7.15 56.38 -7.28
C ASP A 271 6.62 56.26 -5.84
N ALA A 272 6.19 55.07 -5.42
CA ALA A 272 5.80 54.78 -4.05
C ALA A 272 7.03 54.42 -3.19
N GLN A 273 7.12 55.00 -2.00
CA GLN A 273 8.18 54.67 -1.04
C GLN A 273 7.71 53.55 -0.13
N ILE A 274 8.39 52.40 -0.17
CA ILE A 274 8.05 51.22 0.61
C ILE A 274 9.20 50.90 1.55
N GLN A 275 8.88 50.77 2.84
CA GLN A 275 9.78 50.28 3.88
C GLN A 275 9.11 49.11 4.59
N TYR A 276 9.90 48.18 5.12
CA TYR A 276 9.39 47.04 5.88
C TYR A 276 10.25 46.73 7.11
N ALA A 277 9.68 46.01 8.08
CA ALA A 277 10.41 45.46 9.20
C ALA A 277 9.84 44.07 9.54
N LYS A 278 10.70 43.08 9.76
CA LYS A 278 10.29 41.75 10.24
C LYS A 278 10.40 41.73 11.76
N VAL A 279 9.27 41.55 12.45
CA VAL A 279 9.16 41.54 13.91
C VAL A 279 8.53 40.22 14.34
N GLY A 280 9.36 39.30 14.85
CA GLY A 280 8.95 37.91 15.02
C GLY A 280 8.48 37.29 13.69
N ALA A 281 7.27 36.75 13.69
CA ALA A 281 6.61 36.24 12.48
C ALA A 281 5.90 37.34 11.64
N LEU A 282 5.72 38.56 12.17
CA LEU A 282 4.97 39.61 11.49
C LEU A 282 5.86 40.41 10.53
N ILE A 283 5.30 40.83 9.40
CA ILE A 283 5.93 41.78 8.49
C ILE A 283 5.17 43.10 8.58
N LEU A 284 5.84 44.12 9.11
CA LEU A 284 5.32 45.48 9.16
C LEU A 284 5.69 46.19 7.86
N LEU A 285 4.74 46.88 7.26
CA LEU A 285 4.90 47.63 6.02
C LEU A 285 4.61 49.10 6.30
N LYS A 286 5.49 49.96 5.79
CA LYS A 286 5.37 51.41 5.86
C LYS A 286 5.45 51.95 4.44
N ILE A 287 4.33 52.44 3.94
CA ILE A 287 4.15 52.74 2.51
C ILE A 287 3.66 54.17 2.36
N ARG A 288 4.33 54.92 1.49
CA ARG A 288 3.87 56.24 1.07
C ARG A 288 3.65 56.23 -0.43
N PRO A 289 2.38 56.22 -0.89
CA PRO A 289 2.07 56.39 -2.29
C PRO A 289 2.56 57.74 -2.82
N TYR A 290 2.68 57.83 -4.13
CA TYR A 290 3.19 58.99 -4.85
C TYR A 290 2.34 60.23 -4.59
N LYS A 291 3.01 61.35 -4.29
CA LYS A 291 2.43 62.68 -3.95
C LYS A 291 1.50 62.73 -2.74
N GLU A 292 1.24 61.62 -2.06
CA GLU A 292 0.50 61.65 -0.79
C GLU A 292 1.37 62.23 0.33
N THR A 293 0.74 62.92 1.29
CA THR A 293 1.45 63.47 2.46
C THR A 293 1.52 62.49 3.63
N LEU A 294 0.64 61.49 3.66
CA LEU A 294 0.51 60.54 4.76
C LEU A 294 1.21 59.22 4.44
N TRP A 295 1.83 58.63 5.46
CA TRP A 295 2.31 57.25 5.42
C TRP A 295 1.20 56.31 5.87
N ARG A 296 1.13 55.15 5.22
CA ARG A 296 0.20 54.07 5.54
C ARG A 296 0.99 52.94 6.18
N TYR A 297 0.50 52.45 7.30
CA TYR A 297 1.17 51.38 8.03
C TYR A 297 0.29 50.14 8.05
N LEU A 298 0.85 49.03 7.56
CA LEU A 298 0.16 47.75 7.46
C LEU A 298 0.94 46.70 8.23
N VAL A 299 0.23 45.74 8.80
CA VAL A 299 0.78 44.55 9.43
C VAL A 299 0.32 43.35 8.63
N PHE A 300 1.25 42.70 7.96
CA PHE A 300 1.03 41.41 7.33
C PHE A 300 1.36 40.31 8.32
N ASN A 301 0.40 39.40 8.55
CA ASN A 301 0.60 38.18 9.30
C ASN A 301 0.72 37.02 8.30
N PRO A 302 1.93 36.49 8.05
CA PRO A 302 2.14 35.39 7.10
C PRO A 302 1.41 34.10 7.49
N LEU A 303 1.13 33.90 8.79
CA LEU A 303 0.43 32.70 9.25
C LEU A 303 -1.05 32.73 8.87
N LEU A 304 -1.69 33.90 8.98
CA LEU A 304 -3.12 34.05 8.69
C LEU A 304 -3.39 34.56 7.27
N GLU A 305 -2.34 34.86 6.51
CA GLU A 305 -2.41 35.52 5.20
C GLU A 305 -3.31 36.77 5.23
N LYS A 306 -3.27 37.50 6.35
CA LYS A 306 -4.10 38.69 6.59
C LYS A 306 -3.24 39.94 6.72
N VAL A 307 -3.74 41.02 6.15
CA VAL A 307 -3.16 42.36 6.30
C VAL A 307 -4.12 43.24 7.08
N GLN A 308 -3.59 43.91 8.10
CA GLN A 308 -4.34 44.88 8.90
C GLN A 308 -3.70 46.27 8.79
N ARG A 309 -4.50 47.29 8.48
CA ARG A 309 -4.05 48.69 8.52
C ARG A 309 -4.05 49.22 9.95
N ILE A 310 -2.88 49.67 10.41
CA ILE A 310 -2.63 50.13 11.78
C ILE A 310 -1.68 51.33 11.77
N ASP A 311 -2.21 52.53 11.44
CA ASP A 311 -1.38 53.74 11.31
C ASP A 311 -0.69 54.16 12.64
N ALA A 312 -1.22 53.74 13.79
CA ALA A 312 -0.66 54.03 15.11
C ALA A 312 0.75 53.44 15.33
N ILE A 313 1.14 52.38 14.60
CA ILE A 313 2.50 51.82 14.71
C ILE A 313 3.55 52.77 14.13
N GLY A 314 3.15 53.76 13.32
CA GLY A 314 4.06 54.79 12.82
C GLY A 314 4.61 55.71 13.89
N THR A 315 3.84 55.96 14.96
CA THR A 315 4.24 56.86 16.05
C THR A 315 5.17 56.16 17.04
N ALA A 316 4.76 54.99 17.51
CA ALA A 316 5.55 54.12 18.38
C ALA A 316 5.03 52.68 18.28
N CYS A 317 5.94 51.71 18.24
CA CYS A 317 5.60 50.30 18.15
C CYS A 317 6.71 49.46 18.75
N ILE A 318 6.38 48.64 19.75
CA ILE A 318 7.33 47.82 20.49
C ILE A 318 6.96 46.36 20.32
N ALA A 319 7.95 45.49 20.13
CA ALA A 319 7.74 44.05 20.11
C ALA A 319 7.33 43.54 21.50
N LEU A 320 6.30 42.69 21.54
CA LEU A 320 5.95 41.93 22.73
C LEU A 320 7.01 40.83 22.96
N PRO A 321 7.21 40.37 24.20
CA PRO A 321 8.21 39.35 24.51
C PRO A 321 7.90 38.04 23.78
N GLU A 322 8.93 37.23 23.52
CA GLU A 322 8.82 35.91 22.88
C GLU A 322 8.07 35.92 21.54
N ASP A 323 8.23 36.99 20.75
CA ASP A 323 7.62 37.17 19.42
C ASP A 323 6.07 37.06 19.41
N HIS A 324 5.43 37.38 20.53
CA HIS A 324 3.97 37.28 20.66
C HIS A 324 3.19 38.33 19.85
N GLY A 325 3.88 39.30 19.26
CA GLY A 325 3.27 40.35 18.44
C GLY A 325 3.85 41.72 18.77
N ILE A 326 3.02 42.75 18.63
CA ILE A 326 3.41 44.15 18.78
C ILE A 326 2.40 44.91 19.65
N ILE A 327 2.90 45.93 20.33
CA ILE A 327 2.11 46.88 21.12
C ILE A 327 2.44 48.31 20.74
N PHE A 328 1.41 49.15 20.64
CA PHE A 328 1.48 50.54 20.20
C PHE A 328 0.50 51.39 21.03
N PRO A 329 0.59 52.74 21.02
CA PRO A 329 -0.22 53.59 21.90
C PRO A 329 -1.73 53.35 21.86
N GLY A 330 -2.26 52.98 20.70
CA GLY A 330 -3.68 52.73 20.47
C GLY A 330 -4.14 51.30 20.71
N GLY A 331 -3.24 50.36 21.02
CA GLY A 331 -3.61 48.94 21.10
C GLY A 331 -2.48 47.95 20.86
N TYR A 332 -2.84 46.75 20.44
CA TYR A 332 -1.91 45.66 20.18
C TYR A 332 -2.36 44.79 19.01
N TYR A 333 -1.41 44.07 18.44
CA TYR A 333 -1.64 43.03 17.45
C TYR A 333 -0.81 41.81 17.83
N LEU A 334 -1.46 40.68 18.11
CA LEU A 334 -0.80 39.43 18.49
C LEU A 334 -0.50 38.55 17.28
N SER A 335 0.46 37.65 17.41
CA SER A 335 0.86 36.72 16.35
C SER A 335 -0.24 35.74 15.95
N ASN A 336 -1.17 35.41 16.85
CA ASN A 336 -2.40 34.64 16.56
C ASN A 336 -3.49 35.48 15.86
N GLY A 337 -3.19 36.71 15.43
CA GLY A 337 -4.12 37.60 14.76
C GLY A 337 -5.10 38.34 15.66
N GLU A 338 -5.08 38.13 16.97
CA GLU A 338 -5.89 38.94 17.88
C GLU A 338 -5.44 40.39 17.80
N PHE A 339 -6.38 41.25 17.45
CA PHE A 339 -6.13 42.66 17.23
C PHE A 339 -7.16 43.49 17.98
N LYS A 340 -6.69 44.45 18.77
CA LYS A 340 -7.56 45.35 19.51
C LYS A 340 -7.03 46.76 19.45
N ILE A 341 -7.86 47.66 18.93
CA ILE A 341 -7.68 49.11 19.06
C ILE A 341 -8.61 49.59 20.18
N PHE A 342 -8.08 50.42 21.06
CA PHE A 342 -8.86 51.12 22.07
C PHE A 342 -9.33 52.46 21.48
N PRO A 343 -10.64 52.66 21.26
CA PRO A 343 -11.17 53.85 20.60
C PRO A 343 -11.22 55.01 21.59
N GLU A 344 -10.09 55.66 21.85
CA GLU A 344 -10.05 56.94 22.56
C GLU A 344 -9.35 57.99 21.68
N GLU A 345 -10.06 59.09 21.42
CA GLU A 345 -9.62 60.21 20.56
C GLU A 345 -8.29 60.87 21.02
N HIS A 346 -7.84 60.57 22.24
CA HIS A 346 -6.69 61.18 22.89
C HIS A 346 -5.43 60.31 22.92
N LEU A 347 -5.41 59.18 22.20
CA LEU A 347 -4.26 58.26 22.10
C LEU A 347 -3.31 58.57 20.93
N ALA A 348 -3.56 59.67 20.20
CA ALA A 348 -2.71 60.13 19.13
C ALA A 348 -1.39 60.73 19.65
N GLU A 349 -0.32 60.61 18.85
CA GLU A 349 0.99 61.23 19.09
C GLU A 349 1.71 60.83 20.39
N MET A 350 1.39 59.68 20.98
CA MET A 350 2.13 59.19 22.15
C MET A 350 3.44 58.53 21.76
N ILE A 351 4.48 58.80 22.53
CA ILE A 351 5.79 58.16 22.39
C ILE A 351 5.97 57.06 23.44
N PHE A 352 6.83 56.10 23.16
CA PHE A 352 7.17 55.07 24.14
C PHE A 352 8.02 55.65 25.27
N LYS A 353 7.58 55.49 26.52
CA LYS A 353 8.26 56.03 27.71
C LYS A 353 9.18 55.01 28.38
N ARG A 354 8.67 53.79 28.61
CA ARG A 354 9.43 52.65 29.17
C ARG A 354 8.60 51.37 29.22
N ARG A 355 9.30 50.24 29.42
CA ARG A 355 8.73 48.95 29.84
C ARG A 355 9.15 48.58 31.27
N ILE A 356 8.29 47.95 32.05
CA ILE A 356 8.58 47.44 33.40
C ILE A 356 8.24 45.95 33.43
N ARG A 357 9.21 45.09 33.74
CA ARG A 357 9.00 43.66 33.90
C ARG A 357 8.71 43.36 35.38
N ALA A 358 7.65 42.64 35.66
CA ALA A 358 7.34 42.18 37.02
C ALA A 358 8.31 41.06 37.44
N PRO A 359 8.69 40.98 38.74
CA PRO A 359 9.55 39.91 39.25
C PRO A 359 8.94 38.50 39.15
N ASN A 360 7.62 38.38 39.01
CA ASN A 360 6.96 37.10 38.76
C ASN A 360 7.31 36.53 37.37
N GLY A 361 7.89 37.31 36.46
CA GLY A 361 8.26 36.84 35.11
C GLY A 361 7.08 36.69 34.14
N GLU A 362 5.85 36.96 34.57
CA GLU A 362 4.62 36.81 33.77
C GLU A 362 4.11 38.12 33.19
N ASP A 363 4.30 39.24 33.89
CA ASP A 363 3.66 40.51 33.55
C ASP A 363 4.66 41.58 33.11
N VAL A 364 4.31 42.31 32.05
CA VAL A 364 5.10 43.43 31.53
C VAL A 364 4.20 44.65 31.32
N LEU A 365 4.56 45.76 31.96
CA LEU A 365 3.88 47.05 31.81
C LEU A 365 4.55 47.87 30.72
N TYR A 366 3.80 48.23 29.69
CA TYR A 366 4.21 49.19 28.66
C TYR A 366 3.60 50.55 28.95
N VAL A 367 4.42 51.59 28.87
CA VAL A 367 3.99 52.96 29.20
C VAL A 367 4.22 53.87 28.00
N PHE A 368 3.13 54.44 27.51
CA PHE A 368 3.14 55.47 26.46
C PHE A 368 2.81 56.84 27.05
N ASP A 369 3.41 57.88 26.49
CA ASP A 369 3.41 59.24 27.04
C ASP A 369 3.10 60.27 25.96
N GLN A 370 2.11 61.12 26.24
CA GLN A 370 1.74 62.27 25.44
C GLN A 370 2.22 63.52 26.17
N GLN A 371 3.32 64.11 25.69
CA GLN A 371 4.10 65.10 26.44
C GLN A 371 3.36 66.42 26.66
N GLU A 372 2.49 66.84 25.75
CA GLU A 372 1.85 68.15 25.81
C GLU A 372 0.71 68.22 26.85
N LEU A 373 -0.17 67.22 26.85
CA LEU A 373 -1.29 67.09 27.78
C LEU A 373 -0.85 66.42 29.09
N GLY A 374 0.27 65.70 29.10
CA GLY A 374 0.74 64.93 30.26
C GLY A 374 -0.10 63.67 30.49
N LYS A 375 -0.69 63.11 29.43
CA LYS A 375 -1.47 61.87 29.49
C LYS A 375 -0.57 60.66 29.32
N LEU A 376 -0.83 59.64 30.12
CA LEU A 376 -0.11 58.37 30.14
C LEU A 376 -1.09 57.21 29.93
N VAL A 377 -0.62 56.21 29.18
CA VAL A 377 -1.35 54.97 28.97
C VAL A 377 -0.48 53.81 29.40
N LEU A 378 -1.04 52.98 30.27
CA LEU A 378 -0.37 51.83 30.86
C LEU A 378 -1.04 50.56 30.32
N PHE A 379 -0.31 49.76 29.57
CA PHE A 379 -0.74 48.45 29.10
C PHE A 379 -0.04 47.34 29.87
N SER A 380 -0.80 46.55 30.62
CA SER A 380 -0.29 45.36 31.31
C SER A 380 -0.44 44.16 30.39
N TYR A 381 0.66 43.53 30.02
CA TYR A 381 0.70 42.35 29.16
C TYR A 381 1.11 41.11 29.96
N ASN A 382 0.34 40.03 29.85
CA ASN A 382 0.63 38.75 30.51
C ASN A 382 1.19 37.73 29.50
N LEU A 383 2.38 37.18 29.76
CA LEU A 383 3.08 36.27 28.86
C LEU A 383 2.38 34.92 28.70
N ILE A 384 1.80 34.35 29.77
CA ILE A 384 1.15 33.03 29.72
C ILE A 384 -0.18 33.12 28.96
N ARG A 385 -1.04 34.04 29.38
CA ARG A 385 -2.38 34.22 28.77
C ARG A 385 -2.30 34.88 27.40
N LYS A 386 -1.17 35.54 27.09
CA LYS A 386 -0.94 36.37 25.90
C LYS A 386 -1.96 37.50 25.73
N THR A 387 -2.59 37.95 26.80
CA THR A 387 -3.60 39.01 26.77
C THR A 387 -3.04 40.33 27.28
N VAL A 388 -3.50 41.44 26.70
CA VAL A 388 -3.32 42.78 27.27
C VAL A 388 -4.58 43.15 28.07
N ASP A 389 -4.40 43.52 29.33
CA ASP A 389 -5.49 44.01 30.18
C ASP A 389 -6.02 45.36 29.67
N ASN A 390 -7.21 45.76 30.14
CA ASN A 390 -7.75 47.08 29.77
C ASN A 390 -6.78 48.21 30.16
N PRO A 391 -6.47 49.14 29.24
CA PRO A 391 -5.48 50.19 29.48
C PRO A 391 -5.87 51.08 30.65
N ILE A 392 -4.89 51.43 31.48
CA ILE A 392 -5.07 52.44 32.51
C ILE A 392 -4.61 53.78 31.93
N ILE A 393 -5.59 54.60 31.52
CA ILE A 393 -5.36 56.00 31.17
C ILE A 393 -5.30 56.85 32.44
N CYS A 394 -4.23 57.63 32.58
CA CYS A 394 -3.97 58.47 33.74
C CYS A 394 -3.10 59.68 33.36
N HIS A 395 -2.93 60.63 34.27
CA HIS A 395 -2.03 61.79 34.08
C HIS A 395 -0.71 61.62 34.85
N GLY A 396 -0.66 60.66 35.77
CA GLY A 396 0.56 60.30 36.49
C GLY A 396 0.37 58.98 37.21
N TYR A 397 1.48 58.27 37.38
CA TYR A 397 1.53 57.03 38.13
C TYR A 397 2.83 56.88 38.92
N SER A 398 2.71 56.17 40.04
CA SER A 398 3.83 55.81 40.89
C SER A 398 3.68 54.37 41.36
N ILE A 399 4.77 53.61 41.29
CA ILE A 399 4.84 52.22 41.74
C ILE A 399 5.77 52.17 42.96
N PHE A 400 5.30 51.57 44.05
CA PHE A 400 6.05 51.39 45.30
C PHE A 400 6.75 50.02 45.32
N ALA A 401 7.71 49.87 46.25
CA ALA A 401 8.55 48.67 46.32
C ALA A 401 7.78 47.36 46.56
N ASP A 402 6.59 47.46 47.18
CA ASP A 402 5.66 46.38 47.52
C ASP A 402 4.63 46.06 46.42
N GLY A 403 4.74 46.71 45.25
CA GLY A 403 3.83 46.49 44.12
C GLY A 403 2.54 47.32 44.16
N ARG A 404 2.33 48.17 45.18
CA ARG A 404 1.24 49.15 45.13
C ARG A 404 1.50 50.18 44.04
N MET A 405 0.51 50.44 43.20
CA MET A 405 0.57 51.48 42.17
C MET A 405 -0.52 52.52 42.41
N VAL A 406 -0.11 53.78 42.52
CA VAL A 406 -1.05 54.91 42.59
C VAL A 406 -1.14 55.53 41.21
N VAL A 407 -2.36 55.78 40.75
CA VAL A 407 -2.65 56.53 39.52
C VAL A 407 -3.65 57.64 39.81
N PHE A 408 -3.58 58.74 39.07
CA PHE A 408 -4.60 59.79 39.14
C PHE A 408 -5.13 60.16 37.77
N ARG A 409 -6.37 60.62 37.76
CA ARG A 409 -7.06 61.11 36.56
C ARG A 409 -7.46 62.56 36.79
N ALA A 410 -7.25 63.39 35.80
CA ALA A 410 -7.60 64.81 35.80
C ALA A 410 -8.46 65.10 34.57
N ASP A 411 -9.32 66.13 34.68
CA ASP A 411 -10.11 66.63 33.56
C ASP A 411 -9.29 67.74 32.86
N ASP A 412 -9.01 67.54 31.58
CA ASP A 412 -8.03 68.27 30.75
C ASP A 412 -7.96 69.79 31.05
N ASP A 413 -6.81 70.21 31.59
CA ASP A 413 -6.35 71.59 31.83
C ASP A 413 -7.23 72.49 32.74
N THR A 414 -8.24 71.93 33.41
CA THR A 414 -9.07 72.67 34.38
C THR A 414 -8.44 72.73 35.78
N PRO A 415 -8.14 73.93 36.33
CA PRO A 415 -7.55 74.01 37.66
C PRO A 415 -8.57 73.65 38.76
N THR A 416 -8.29 72.60 39.54
CA THR A 416 -9.15 72.13 40.64
C THR A 416 -8.36 71.98 41.95
N ARG A 417 -9.06 71.79 43.08
CA ARG A 417 -8.45 71.59 44.41
C ARG A 417 -8.48 70.14 44.89
N VAL A 418 -9.26 69.29 44.24
CA VAL A 418 -9.51 67.91 44.69
C VAL A 418 -9.11 66.98 43.56
N HIS A 419 -8.08 66.19 43.79
CA HIS A 419 -7.47 65.34 42.77
C HIS A 419 -7.76 63.88 43.12
N PRO A 420 -8.64 63.19 42.38
CA PRO A 420 -8.99 61.80 42.66
C PRO A 420 -7.83 60.86 42.33
N MET A 421 -7.56 59.94 43.26
CA MET A 421 -6.46 58.97 43.20
C MET A 421 -7.04 57.55 43.29
N GLN A 422 -6.44 56.62 42.55
CA GLN A 422 -6.75 55.19 42.64
C GLN A 422 -5.48 54.43 43.05
N ILE A 423 -5.63 53.51 43.99
CA ILE A 423 -4.56 52.63 44.46
C ILE A 423 -4.86 51.23 43.93
N TRP A 424 -3.89 50.70 43.21
CA TRP A 424 -3.91 49.37 42.62
C TRP A 424 -2.91 48.47 43.36
N GLN A 425 -3.30 47.24 43.63
CA GLN A 425 -2.32 46.18 43.85
C GLN A 425 -1.87 45.67 42.49
N THR A 426 -0.56 45.57 42.26
CA THR A 426 -0.01 45.16 40.97
C THR A 426 1.13 44.15 41.15
N PRO A 427 1.45 43.35 40.12
CA PRO A 427 2.60 42.45 40.13
C PRO A 427 3.95 43.19 40.02
N TYR A 428 3.94 44.50 39.74
CA TYR A 428 5.14 45.31 39.50
C TYR A 428 5.80 45.76 40.81
N MET A 429 6.42 44.82 41.53
CA MET A 429 7.17 45.10 42.76
C MET A 429 8.68 45.19 42.51
N SER A 430 9.44 45.65 43.51
CA SER A 430 10.90 45.65 43.44
C SER A 430 11.45 44.23 43.56
N ALA A 431 12.58 43.95 42.88
CA ALA A 431 13.24 42.63 42.96
C ALA A 431 13.67 42.29 44.40
N GLU A 432 14.07 43.29 45.18
CA GLU A 432 14.45 43.15 46.59
C GLU A 432 13.26 42.73 47.47
N HIS A 433 12.06 43.24 47.21
CA HIS A 433 10.84 42.86 47.93
C HIS A 433 10.37 41.46 47.53
N ALA A 434 10.39 41.13 46.24
CA ALA A 434 10.03 39.80 45.76
C ALA A 434 10.93 38.69 46.35
N ALA A 435 12.24 38.97 46.50
CA ALA A 435 13.21 38.02 47.06
C ALA A 435 13.00 37.70 48.55
N GLN A 436 12.24 38.52 49.30
CA GLN A 436 11.93 38.27 50.70
C GLN A 436 10.89 37.14 50.89
N SER A 437 10.15 36.81 49.82
CA SER A 437 9.15 35.74 49.76
C SER A 437 9.71 34.51 49.03
N ALA A 438 10.86 33.98 49.48
CA ALA A 438 11.54 32.87 48.80
C ALA A 438 10.66 31.59 48.76
N PRO A 439 10.53 30.93 47.60
CA PRO A 439 9.71 29.72 47.45
C PRO A 439 10.31 28.49 48.15
N ALA A 440 9.47 27.50 48.44
CA ALA A 440 9.88 26.19 48.96
C ALA A 440 10.75 25.41 47.95
N ASP A 441 11.62 24.50 48.41
CA ASP A 441 12.46 23.64 47.57
C ASP A 441 11.58 22.61 46.82
N SER A 442 11.17 22.95 45.59
CA SER A 442 10.41 22.11 44.67
C SER A 442 11.11 21.99 43.32
N PHE A 443 10.75 21.01 42.49
CA PHE A 443 11.29 20.87 41.14
C PHE A 443 11.04 22.12 40.28
N LEU A 444 9.83 22.68 40.36
CA LEU A 444 9.47 23.95 39.72
C LEU A 444 10.37 25.10 40.16
N ALA A 445 10.74 25.17 41.45
CA ALA A 445 11.67 26.18 41.96
C ALA A 445 13.09 26.05 41.37
N ARG A 446 13.53 24.84 41.00
CA ARG A 446 14.84 24.60 40.37
C ARG A 446 14.88 25.00 38.89
N ILE A 447 13.77 24.83 38.17
CA ILE A 447 13.60 25.33 36.79
C ILE A 447 13.59 26.87 36.79
N GLY A 448 12.87 27.45 37.77
CA GLY A 448 12.70 28.90 37.91
C GLY A 448 11.46 29.42 37.17
N ASN A 449 10.76 30.37 37.77
CA ASN A 449 9.46 30.82 37.28
C ASN A 449 9.53 31.38 35.85
N ALA A 450 10.56 32.18 35.52
CA ALA A 450 10.69 32.78 34.19
C ALA A 450 10.85 31.73 33.08
N GLU A 451 11.52 30.61 33.35
CA GLU A 451 11.66 29.51 32.40
C GLU A 451 10.34 28.76 32.23
N LEU A 452 9.63 28.49 33.33
CA LEU A 452 8.30 27.85 33.32
C LEU A 452 7.25 28.67 32.60
N VAL A 453 7.27 30.00 32.79
CA VAL A 453 6.37 30.94 32.13
C VAL A 453 6.58 30.93 30.62
N ARG A 454 7.84 30.88 30.16
CA ARG A 454 8.16 30.76 28.72
C ARG A 454 7.67 29.43 28.14
N GLY A 455 7.97 28.31 28.79
CA GLY A 455 7.49 27.00 28.35
C GLY A 455 5.96 26.88 28.33
N LEU A 456 5.27 27.38 29.36
CA LEU A 456 3.80 27.44 29.41
C LEU A 456 3.24 28.29 28.27
N SER A 457 3.84 29.46 28.03
CA SER A 457 3.44 30.37 26.96
C SER A 457 3.56 29.73 25.57
N ASP A 458 4.67 29.05 25.30
CA ASP A 458 4.89 28.38 24.02
C ASP A 458 3.92 27.19 23.83
N ALA A 459 3.68 26.43 24.90
CA ALA A 459 2.73 25.32 24.90
C ALA A 459 1.27 25.78 24.69
N TYR A 460 0.84 26.89 25.31
CA TYR A 460 -0.45 27.51 24.99
C TYR A 460 -0.50 28.02 23.55
N GLY A 461 0.65 28.44 22.98
CA GLY A 461 0.77 28.77 21.56
C GLY A 461 0.45 27.57 20.65
N ILE A 462 0.99 26.39 20.96
CA ILE A 462 0.69 25.13 20.25
C ILE A 462 -0.81 24.81 20.36
N LYS A 463 -1.39 24.90 21.56
CA LYS A 463 -2.83 24.69 21.76
C LYS A 463 -3.67 25.62 20.86
N HIS A 464 -3.29 26.90 20.77
CA HIS A 464 -4.01 27.85 19.94
C HIS A 464 -3.93 27.53 18.45
N LEU A 465 -2.75 27.10 17.96
CA LEU A 465 -2.58 26.65 16.58
C LEU A 465 -3.44 25.42 16.23
N ILE A 466 -3.72 24.55 17.22
CA ILE A 466 -4.62 23.40 17.03
C ILE A 466 -6.09 23.85 16.95
N ASP A 467 -6.48 24.84 17.75
CA ASP A 467 -7.87 25.31 17.87
C ASP A 467 -8.30 26.20 16.68
N GLU A 468 -7.35 26.75 15.92
CA GLU A 468 -7.60 27.71 14.85
C GLU A 468 -8.35 27.07 13.66
N GLN A 469 -9.37 27.78 13.16
CA GLN A 469 -10.46 27.18 12.37
C GLN A 469 -10.20 27.09 10.85
N SER A 470 -9.04 27.53 10.36
CA SER A 470 -8.68 27.54 8.93
C SER A 470 -7.65 26.45 8.61
N PRO A 471 -8.08 25.28 8.11
CA PRO A 471 -7.17 24.17 7.85
C PRO A 471 -6.42 24.37 6.54
N THR A 472 -5.21 24.92 6.61
CA THR A 472 -4.28 24.93 5.48
C THR A 472 -3.08 24.04 5.77
N ARG A 473 -2.45 23.52 4.72
CA ARG A 473 -1.22 22.73 4.81
C ARG A 473 -0.13 23.50 5.58
N LEU A 474 0.04 24.79 5.26
CA LEU A 474 1.02 25.68 5.90
C LEU A 474 0.81 25.78 7.42
N MET A 475 -0.44 25.78 7.89
CA MET A 475 -0.74 25.77 9.33
C MET A 475 -0.28 24.48 10.02
N TYR A 476 -0.49 23.33 9.41
CA TYR A 476 -0.03 22.06 9.99
C TYR A 476 1.51 21.92 9.93
N GLU A 477 2.16 22.41 8.88
CA GLU A 477 3.62 22.49 8.80
C GLU A 477 4.19 23.42 9.88
N HIS A 478 3.55 24.57 10.12
CA HIS A 478 3.91 25.50 11.17
C HIS A 478 3.67 24.92 12.58
N LEU A 479 2.57 24.18 12.78
CA LEU A 479 2.29 23.45 14.02
C LEU A 479 3.38 22.42 14.32
N ILE A 480 3.81 21.64 13.32
CA ILE A 480 4.90 20.66 13.46
C ILE A 480 6.21 21.36 13.83
N ALA A 481 6.58 22.41 13.10
CA ALA A 481 7.82 23.15 13.33
C ALA A 481 7.84 23.78 14.74
N THR A 482 6.72 24.34 15.18
CA THR A 482 6.59 24.97 16.50
C THR A 482 6.61 23.91 17.62
N THR A 483 5.90 22.80 17.44
CA THR A 483 5.89 21.71 18.43
C THR A 483 7.28 21.11 18.62
N ARG A 484 8.03 20.85 17.53
CA ARG A 484 9.43 20.37 17.61
C ARG A 484 10.33 21.37 18.35
N ARG A 485 10.24 22.66 18.02
CA ARG A 485 11.02 23.72 18.68
C ARG A 485 10.80 23.77 20.19
N VAL A 486 9.56 23.61 20.64
CA VAL A 486 9.20 23.60 22.07
C VAL A 486 9.76 22.37 22.77
N MET A 487 9.63 21.19 22.15
CA MET A 487 10.20 19.96 22.70
C MET A 487 11.73 20.02 22.83
N ASP A 488 12.41 20.58 21.82
CA ASP A 488 13.86 20.75 21.83
C ASP A 488 14.33 21.83 22.82
N GLY A 489 13.52 22.87 23.03
CA GLY A 489 13.84 24.02 23.87
C GLY A 489 13.73 23.75 25.38
N TYR A 490 12.80 22.88 25.80
CA TYR A 490 12.47 22.68 27.21
C TYR A 490 12.66 21.22 27.64
N HIS A 491 13.85 20.92 28.15
CA HIS A 491 14.26 19.58 28.62
C HIS A 491 13.49 19.02 29.83
N TRP A 492 12.61 19.81 30.46
CA TRP A 492 11.83 19.41 31.63
C TRP A 492 10.41 18.94 31.28
N LEU A 493 10.02 18.98 30.01
CA LEU A 493 8.66 18.63 29.54
C LEU A 493 8.28 17.16 29.75
N ASP A 494 9.26 16.27 29.93
CA ASP A 494 9.12 14.84 30.18
C ASP A 494 8.92 14.48 31.67
N HIS A 495 9.09 15.45 32.57
CA HIS A 495 9.03 15.20 34.00
C HIS A 495 7.60 15.02 34.54
N GLU A 496 7.41 14.12 35.51
CA GLU A 496 6.09 13.79 36.06
C GLU A 496 5.42 15.00 36.75
N GLU A 497 6.20 15.80 37.50
CA GLU A 497 5.68 17.00 38.19
C GLU A 497 5.13 18.09 37.24
N VAL A 498 5.43 18.03 35.94
CA VAL A 498 4.85 18.93 34.93
C VAL A 498 3.75 18.28 34.08
N GLY A 499 3.34 17.05 34.41
CA GLY A 499 2.27 16.32 33.73
C GLY A 499 2.70 15.64 32.42
N ASN A 500 4.01 15.39 32.23
CA ASN A 500 4.60 14.74 31.06
C ASN A 500 4.03 15.25 29.71
N LEU A 501 4.20 16.56 29.49
CA LEU A 501 3.72 17.26 28.29
C LEU A 501 4.37 16.74 27.00
N SER A 502 5.56 16.13 27.10
CA SER A 502 6.27 15.53 25.96
C SER A 502 5.43 14.49 25.21
N ASP A 503 4.70 13.63 25.93
CA ASP A 503 3.84 12.60 25.33
C ASP A 503 2.69 13.21 24.51
N ILE A 504 2.11 14.31 25.00
CA ILE A 504 1.04 15.02 24.31
C ILE A 504 1.57 15.67 23.03
N PHE A 505 2.77 16.27 23.08
CA PHE A 505 3.38 16.89 21.90
C PHE A 505 3.78 15.88 20.83
N HIS A 506 4.28 14.69 21.19
CA HIS A 506 4.51 13.61 20.23
C HIS A 506 3.22 13.18 19.51
N GLN A 507 2.09 13.09 20.24
CA GLN A 507 0.79 12.76 19.64
C GLN A 507 0.29 13.90 18.73
N VAL A 508 0.54 15.16 19.07
CA VAL A 508 0.22 16.31 18.19
C VAL A 508 1.02 16.24 16.89
N LEU A 509 2.33 15.93 16.96
CA LEU A 509 3.18 15.76 15.77
C LEU A 509 2.67 14.66 14.85
N GLU A 510 2.40 13.47 15.39
CA GLU A 510 1.92 12.32 14.60
C GLU A 510 0.60 12.63 13.88
N ASN A 511 -0.36 13.25 14.57
CA ASN A 511 -1.65 13.59 13.96
C ASN A 511 -1.53 14.72 12.92
N ALA A 512 -0.66 15.71 13.14
CA ALA A 512 -0.42 16.78 12.18
C ALA A 512 0.24 16.27 10.90
N GLU A 513 1.20 15.35 11.01
CA GLU A 513 1.84 14.69 9.86
C GLU A 513 0.83 13.85 9.05
N GLN A 514 -0.04 13.08 9.74
CA GLN A 514 -1.11 12.32 9.08
C GLN A 514 -2.10 13.22 8.32
N ILE A 515 -2.39 14.43 8.81
CA ILE A 515 -3.25 15.39 8.11
C ILE A 515 -2.57 15.92 6.84
N ILE A 516 -1.27 16.22 6.89
CA ILE A 516 -0.51 16.67 5.71
C ILE A 516 -0.54 15.59 4.62
N ASP A 517 -0.29 14.34 4.98
CA ASP A 517 -0.34 13.20 4.05
C ASP A 517 -1.72 13.06 3.38
N GLU A 518 -2.80 13.32 4.12
CA GLU A 518 -4.16 13.28 3.57
C GLU A 518 -4.45 14.47 2.64
N PHE A 519 -3.95 15.67 2.98
CA PHE A 519 -4.01 16.83 2.08
C PHE A 519 -3.30 16.56 0.74
N GLU A 520 -2.13 15.91 0.77
CA GLU A 520 -1.39 15.57 -0.46
C GLU A 520 -2.16 14.58 -1.35
N LYS A 521 -2.80 13.57 -0.75
CA LYS A 521 -3.66 12.63 -1.49
C LYS A 521 -4.87 13.33 -2.11
N VAL A 522 -5.56 14.17 -1.35
CA VAL A 522 -6.73 14.92 -1.85
C VAL A 522 -6.33 15.86 -3.00
N GLN A 523 -5.18 16.56 -2.89
CA GLN A 523 -4.67 17.40 -3.97
C GLN A 523 -4.31 16.59 -5.22
N ALA A 524 -3.68 15.42 -5.07
CA ALA A 524 -3.37 14.55 -6.20
C ALA A 524 -4.64 14.08 -6.92
N LEU A 525 -5.68 13.67 -6.18
CA LEU A 525 -6.97 13.26 -6.74
C LEU A 525 -7.69 14.42 -7.43
N ARG A 526 -7.68 15.63 -6.84
CA ARG A 526 -8.24 16.84 -7.47
C ARG A 526 -7.51 17.20 -8.76
N LYS A 527 -6.17 17.08 -8.80
CA LYS A 527 -5.38 17.33 -10.01
C LYS A 527 -5.72 16.32 -11.11
N GLN A 528 -5.88 15.05 -10.76
CA GLN A 528 -6.31 14.01 -11.69
C GLN A 528 -7.72 14.28 -12.23
N ALA A 529 -8.66 14.68 -11.36
CA ALA A 529 -10.02 15.02 -11.75
C ALA A 529 -10.08 16.25 -12.67
N ALA A 530 -9.32 17.30 -12.36
CA ALA A 530 -9.21 18.49 -13.20
C ALA A 530 -8.58 18.19 -14.58
N HIS A 531 -7.57 17.32 -14.62
CA HIS A 531 -6.97 16.89 -15.89
C HIS A 531 -7.98 16.12 -16.76
N ALA A 532 -8.68 15.14 -16.19
CA ALA A 532 -9.71 14.37 -16.89
C ALA A 532 -10.85 15.27 -17.40
N LEU A 533 -11.26 16.27 -16.61
CA LEU A 533 -12.26 17.25 -17.01
C LEU A 533 -11.75 18.14 -18.17
N SER A 534 -10.48 18.56 -18.13
CA SER A 534 -9.89 19.37 -19.20
C SER A 534 -9.78 18.60 -20.52
N GLU A 535 -9.40 17.33 -20.48
CA GLU A 535 -9.32 16.47 -21.67
C GLU A 535 -10.70 16.27 -22.32
N ILE A 536 -11.73 15.97 -21.52
CA ILE A 536 -13.08 15.80 -22.05
C ILE A 536 -13.67 17.12 -22.55
N GLN A 537 -13.35 18.25 -21.92
CA GLN A 537 -13.72 19.59 -22.41
C GLN A 537 -13.09 19.88 -23.78
N ALA A 538 -11.82 19.52 -23.99
CA ALA A 538 -11.15 19.72 -25.27
C ALA A 538 -11.79 18.86 -26.37
N LYS A 539 -12.07 17.58 -26.09
CA LYS A 539 -12.75 16.65 -27.02
C LYS A 539 -14.19 17.08 -27.31
N HIS A 540 -14.92 17.54 -26.30
CA HIS A 540 -16.26 18.11 -26.45
C HIS A 540 -16.24 19.33 -27.38
N LYS A 541 -15.28 20.25 -27.19
CA LYS A 541 -15.13 21.43 -28.03
C LYS A 541 -14.78 21.11 -29.48
N SER A 542 -13.92 20.11 -29.73
CA SER A 542 -13.59 19.70 -31.10
C SER A 542 -14.80 19.08 -31.82
N LEU A 543 -15.54 18.20 -31.13
CA LEU A 543 -16.72 17.54 -31.71
C LEU A 543 -17.87 18.52 -31.97
N LEU A 544 -18.10 19.49 -31.07
CA LEU A 544 -19.05 20.57 -31.32
C LEU A 544 -18.64 21.43 -32.52
N PHE A 545 -17.36 21.78 -32.62
CA PHE A 545 -16.86 22.58 -33.72
C PHE A 545 -16.98 21.86 -35.08
N GLU A 546 -16.81 20.53 -35.11
CA GLU A 546 -17.08 19.72 -36.30
C GLU A 546 -18.58 19.65 -36.61
N ALA A 547 -19.43 19.44 -35.60
CA ALA A 547 -20.88 19.41 -35.75
C ALA A 547 -21.46 20.75 -36.25
N GLU A 548 -20.90 21.89 -35.85
CA GLU A 548 -21.29 23.23 -36.33
C GLU A 548 -20.97 23.47 -37.81
N ARG A 549 -20.08 22.67 -38.41
CA ARG A 549 -19.73 22.73 -39.84
C ARG A 549 -20.67 21.95 -40.74
N TYR A 550 -21.81 21.48 -40.22
CA TYR A 550 -22.80 20.71 -40.96
C TYR A 550 -23.24 21.35 -42.29
N ALA A 551 -23.15 22.67 -42.42
CA ALA A 551 -23.47 23.39 -43.65
C ALA A 551 -22.56 23.03 -44.85
N ASN A 552 -21.40 22.42 -44.59
CA ASN A 552 -20.46 21.94 -45.61
C ASN A 552 -20.63 20.45 -45.95
N TRP A 553 -21.54 19.74 -45.26
CA TRP A 553 -21.81 18.33 -45.52
C TRP A 553 -22.79 18.17 -46.66
N HIS A 554 -22.47 17.26 -47.57
CA HIS A 554 -23.24 17.02 -48.80
C HIS A 554 -23.78 15.58 -48.87
N GLU A 555 -23.39 14.72 -47.93
CA GLU A 555 -23.82 13.32 -47.87
C GLU A 555 -24.41 12.96 -46.49
N VAL A 556 -25.40 12.07 -46.46
CA VAL A 556 -26.07 11.64 -45.21
C VAL A 556 -25.11 10.87 -44.27
N SER A 557 -24.09 10.21 -44.84
CA SER A 557 -23.05 9.47 -44.11
C SER A 557 -22.25 10.36 -43.13
N GLU A 558 -22.02 11.62 -43.48
CA GLU A 558 -21.27 12.59 -42.66
C GLU A 558 -22.06 12.98 -41.39
N PHE A 559 -23.38 13.17 -41.52
CA PHE A 559 -24.29 13.44 -40.40
C PHE A 559 -24.36 12.26 -39.43
N VAL A 560 -24.46 11.05 -39.98
CA VAL A 560 -24.57 9.81 -39.22
C VAL A 560 -23.29 9.51 -38.42
N ALA A 561 -22.10 9.73 -39.00
CA ALA A 561 -20.83 9.54 -38.31
C ALA A 561 -20.66 10.48 -37.10
N ASN A 562 -21.02 11.76 -37.26
CA ASN A 562 -20.92 12.76 -36.20
C ASN A 562 -21.93 12.54 -35.06
N LEU A 563 -23.16 12.12 -35.39
CA LEU A 563 -24.14 11.68 -34.37
C LEU A 563 -23.63 10.49 -33.56
N GLY A 564 -22.93 9.54 -34.21
CA GLY A 564 -22.26 8.42 -33.53
C GLY A 564 -21.18 8.88 -32.54
N GLN A 565 -20.33 9.84 -32.94
CA GLN A 565 -19.28 10.39 -32.08
C GLN A 565 -19.83 11.17 -30.87
N LEU A 566 -20.90 11.96 -31.07
CA LEU A 566 -21.59 12.66 -29.97
C LEU A 566 -22.25 11.68 -28.99
N ARG A 567 -22.76 10.53 -29.47
CA ARG A 567 -23.29 9.46 -28.62
C ARG A 567 -22.19 8.79 -27.78
N ALA A 568 -21.01 8.56 -28.35
CA ALA A 568 -19.86 8.02 -27.63
C ALA A 568 -19.35 8.99 -26.56
N LEU A 569 -19.27 10.29 -26.88
CA LEU A 569 -18.90 11.35 -25.92
C LEU A 569 -19.83 11.37 -24.70
N ARG A 570 -21.14 11.19 -24.91
CA ARG A 570 -22.12 11.10 -23.81
C ARG A 570 -21.86 9.89 -22.90
N GLY A 571 -21.43 8.75 -23.47
CA GLY A 571 -21.03 7.59 -22.69
C GLY A 571 -19.80 7.87 -21.81
N GLU A 572 -18.78 8.52 -22.38
CA GLU A 572 -17.57 8.90 -21.64
C GLU A 572 -17.86 9.91 -20.51
N LEU A 573 -18.77 10.88 -20.74
CA LEU A 573 -19.22 11.83 -19.72
C LEU A 573 -19.93 11.14 -18.55
N ILE A 574 -20.67 10.05 -18.79
CA ILE A 574 -21.33 9.26 -17.73
C ILE A 574 -20.28 8.53 -16.88
N SER A 575 -19.27 7.92 -17.50
CA SER A 575 -18.19 7.24 -16.78
C SER A 575 -17.36 8.19 -15.92
N LEU A 576 -17.10 9.41 -16.39
CA LEU A 576 -16.36 10.42 -15.63
C LEU A 576 -17.09 10.86 -14.35
N ARG A 577 -18.41 10.68 -14.26
CA ARG A 577 -19.22 11.01 -13.08
C ARG A 577 -18.89 10.14 -11.87
N GLU A 578 -18.26 8.97 -12.07
CA GLU A 578 -17.82 8.08 -11.00
C GLU A 578 -16.45 8.49 -10.42
N LEU A 579 -15.75 9.43 -11.05
CA LEU A 579 -14.43 9.90 -10.62
C LEU A 579 -14.56 10.88 -9.45
N ARG A 580 -13.94 10.52 -8.32
CA ARG A 580 -14.01 11.31 -7.08
C ARG A 580 -13.38 12.69 -7.25
N TYR A 581 -14.04 13.72 -6.73
CA TYR A 581 -13.63 15.15 -6.84
C TYR A 581 -13.74 15.78 -8.23
N ILE A 582 -14.40 15.13 -9.19
CA ILE A 582 -14.73 15.78 -10.47
C ILE A 582 -15.81 16.85 -10.27
N ASP A 583 -15.70 17.97 -10.99
CA ASP A 583 -16.71 19.03 -10.97
C ASP A 583 -17.97 18.53 -11.70
N LEU A 584 -18.93 18.07 -10.91
CA LEU A 584 -20.21 17.56 -11.39
C LEU A 584 -21.01 18.66 -12.11
N SER A 585 -20.88 19.92 -11.68
CA SER A 585 -21.61 21.03 -12.31
C SER A 585 -21.08 21.32 -13.71
N ALA A 586 -19.75 21.31 -13.90
CA ALA A 586 -19.12 21.46 -15.20
C ALA A 586 -19.40 20.23 -16.10
N LEU A 587 -19.38 19.02 -15.53
CA LEU A 587 -19.70 17.80 -16.26
C LEU A 587 -21.16 17.76 -16.71
N ASP A 588 -22.09 18.21 -15.88
CA ASP A 588 -23.52 18.33 -16.20
C ASP A 588 -23.78 19.37 -17.30
N GLN A 589 -23.04 20.49 -17.28
CA GLN A 589 -23.07 21.48 -18.36
C GLN A 589 -22.60 20.87 -19.69
N LEU A 590 -21.49 20.12 -19.69
CA LEU A 590 -20.99 19.42 -20.89
C LEU A 590 -21.96 18.36 -21.38
N SER A 591 -22.58 17.60 -20.47
CA SER A 591 -23.59 16.60 -20.80
C SER A 591 -24.84 17.23 -21.42
N THR A 592 -25.27 18.38 -20.88
CA THR A 592 -26.40 19.14 -21.41
C THR A 592 -26.07 19.69 -22.79
N ALA A 593 -24.92 20.34 -22.98
CA ALA A 593 -24.48 20.88 -24.27
C ALA A 593 -24.30 19.78 -25.34
N ALA A 594 -23.72 18.63 -24.98
CA ALA A 594 -23.60 17.48 -25.87
C ALA A 594 -24.97 16.91 -26.28
N THR A 595 -25.95 16.92 -25.36
CA THR A 595 -27.32 16.49 -25.63
C THR A 595 -28.03 17.49 -26.56
N GLU A 596 -27.92 18.79 -26.29
CA GLU A 596 -28.48 19.84 -27.14
C GLU A 596 -27.89 19.84 -28.55
N ALA A 597 -26.58 19.63 -28.68
CA ALA A 597 -25.91 19.52 -29.96
C ALA A 597 -26.32 18.25 -30.72
N PHE A 598 -26.44 17.12 -30.01
CA PHE A 598 -26.99 15.89 -30.59
C PHE A 598 -28.41 16.10 -31.11
N ASP A 599 -29.28 16.75 -30.33
CA ASP A 599 -30.68 17.04 -30.70
C ASP A 599 -30.77 18.04 -31.86
N THR A 600 -29.90 19.06 -31.88
CA THR A 600 -29.84 20.05 -32.96
C THR A 600 -29.35 19.41 -34.27
N LEU A 601 -28.26 18.66 -34.21
CA LEU A 601 -27.72 17.94 -35.36
C LEU A 601 -28.71 16.90 -35.87
N SER A 602 -29.42 16.24 -34.96
CA SER A 602 -30.52 15.33 -35.25
C SER A 602 -31.63 16.00 -36.06
N GLN A 603 -32.11 17.18 -35.64
CA GLN A 603 -33.14 17.94 -36.37
C GLN A 603 -32.65 18.41 -37.75
N ILE A 604 -31.38 18.84 -37.85
CA ILE A 604 -30.77 19.23 -39.12
C ILE A 604 -30.66 18.03 -40.05
N THR A 605 -30.27 16.88 -39.54
CA THR A 605 -30.17 15.61 -40.29
C THR A 605 -31.55 15.23 -40.86
N VAL A 606 -32.62 15.36 -40.07
CA VAL A 606 -34.00 15.13 -40.55
C VAL A 606 -34.36 16.11 -41.67
N LYS A 607 -34.03 17.40 -41.55
CA LYS A 607 -34.27 18.39 -42.62
C LYS A 607 -33.47 18.10 -43.89
N PHE A 608 -32.24 17.63 -43.76
CA PHE A 608 -31.38 17.27 -44.88
C PHE A 608 -31.90 16.03 -45.61
N ILE A 609 -32.34 15.00 -44.87
CA ILE A 609 -32.94 13.79 -45.41
C ILE A 609 -34.25 14.09 -46.17
N LEU A 610 -35.00 15.11 -45.74
CA LEU A 610 -36.23 15.56 -46.40
C LEU A 610 -36.00 16.44 -47.65
N ALA A 611 -34.75 16.82 -47.95
CA ALA A 611 -34.41 17.60 -49.14
C ALA A 611 -34.51 16.76 -50.43
N GLU A 612 -34.90 17.39 -51.53
CA GLU A 612 -34.98 16.71 -52.83
C GLU A 612 -33.60 16.15 -53.22
N ASN A 613 -33.56 14.84 -53.51
CA ASN A 613 -32.37 14.06 -53.91
C ASN A 613 -31.40 13.60 -52.80
N ALA A 614 -31.78 13.64 -51.51
CA ALA A 614 -30.91 13.16 -50.41
C ALA A 614 -30.50 11.68 -50.55
N PHE A 615 -31.36 10.83 -51.12
CA PHE A 615 -31.10 9.40 -51.36
C PHE A 615 -30.65 9.08 -52.80
N ALA A 616 -30.47 10.09 -53.66
CA ALA A 616 -30.05 9.88 -55.05
C ALA A 616 -28.70 9.14 -55.19
N PRO A 617 -27.68 9.37 -54.35
CA PRO A 617 -26.43 8.60 -54.39
C PRO A 617 -26.63 7.10 -54.17
N TYR A 618 -27.51 6.72 -53.23
CA TYR A 618 -27.85 5.31 -52.98
C TYR A 618 -28.59 4.67 -54.15
N HIS A 619 -29.53 5.40 -54.77
CA HIS A 619 -30.20 4.90 -55.97
C HIS A 619 -29.24 4.72 -57.15
N GLN A 620 -28.32 5.67 -57.39
CA GLN A 620 -27.34 5.56 -58.47
C GLN A 620 -26.34 4.42 -58.25
N ALA A 621 -25.86 4.23 -57.02
CA ALA A 621 -24.95 3.13 -56.68
C ALA A 621 -25.62 1.76 -56.88
N LEU A 622 -26.86 1.59 -56.44
CA LEU A 622 -27.61 0.34 -56.59
C LEU A 622 -27.97 0.03 -58.06
N GLU A 623 -28.26 1.05 -58.86
CA GLU A 623 -28.61 0.88 -60.27
C GLU A 623 -27.39 0.48 -61.13
N GLN A 624 -26.20 1.02 -60.79
CA GLN A 624 -24.94 0.56 -61.37
C GLN A 624 -24.63 -0.89 -60.99
N GLN A 625 -24.79 -1.25 -59.71
CA GLN A 625 -24.57 -2.62 -59.23
C GLN A 625 -25.53 -3.64 -59.89
N ILE A 626 -26.80 -3.28 -60.11
CA ILE A 626 -27.76 -4.12 -60.84
C ILE A 626 -27.32 -4.39 -62.29
N GLN A 627 -26.79 -3.38 -63.00
CA GLN A 627 -26.27 -3.57 -64.35
C GLN A 627 -25.06 -4.52 -64.39
N ASP A 628 -24.16 -4.39 -63.41
CA ASP A 628 -22.97 -5.22 -63.30
C ASP A 628 -23.33 -6.69 -63.05
N ILE A 629 -24.36 -6.96 -62.23
CA ILE A 629 -24.89 -8.31 -61.96
C ILE A 629 -25.42 -9.00 -63.23
N GLY A 630 -26.11 -8.27 -64.11
CA GLY A 630 -26.65 -8.81 -65.36
C GLY A 630 -25.58 -9.27 -66.37
N ALA A 631 -24.36 -8.75 -66.28
CA ALA A 631 -23.26 -9.06 -67.18
C ALA A 631 -22.41 -10.28 -66.76
N VAL A 632 -22.63 -10.82 -65.56
CA VAL A 632 -21.80 -11.88 -64.95
C VAL A 632 -21.99 -13.24 -65.64
N LYS A 633 -20.87 -13.90 -65.97
CA LYS A 633 -20.85 -15.22 -66.65
C LYS A 633 -20.12 -16.33 -65.87
N LYS A 634 -19.46 -16.02 -64.75
CA LYS A 634 -18.68 -16.95 -63.94
C LYS A 634 -19.04 -16.81 -62.45
N THR A 635 -19.15 -17.93 -61.74
CA THR A 635 -19.54 -17.97 -60.32
C THR A 635 -18.58 -17.20 -59.38
N GLN A 636 -17.30 -17.03 -59.77
CA GLN A 636 -16.28 -16.34 -58.98
C GLN A 636 -16.42 -14.81 -58.95
N GLU A 637 -17.13 -14.22 -59.92
CA GLU A 637 -17.35 -12.76 -59.99
C GLU A 637 -18.56 -12.32 -59.16
N ILE A 638 -19.36 -13.28 -58.65
CA ILE A 638 -20.57 -13.04 -57.84
C ILE A 638 -20.21 -12.54 -56.41
N THR A 639 -19.09 -13.01 -55.84
CA THR A 639 -18.68 -12.68 -54.46
C THR A 639 -18.26 -11.22 -54.28
N ALA A 640 -17.50 -10.67 -55.21
CA ALA A 640 -17.06 -9.27 -55.15
C ALA A 640 -18.24 -8.28 -55.31
N LEU A 641 -19.23 -8.65 -56.12
CA LEU A 641 -20.48 -7.89 -56.26
C LEU A 641 -21.38 -8.01 -55.02
N ALA A 642 -21.31 -9.12 -54.27
CA ALA A 642 -22.01 -9.29 -53.01
C ALA A 642 -21.43 -8.40 -51.89
N GLU A 643 -20.11 -8.29 -51.76
CA GLU A 643 -19.45 -7.42 -50.76
C GLU A 643 -19.75 -5.92 -50.97
N GLN A 644 -19.83 -5.48 -52.23
CA GLN A 644 -20.22 -4.09 -52.56
C GLN A 644 -21.69 -3.81 -52.22
N LEU A 645 -22.58 -4.78 -52.44
CA LEU A 645 -23.99 -4.72 -52.02
C LEU A 645 -24.13 -4.73 -50.48
N GLU A 646 -23.27 -5.47 -49.77
CA GLU A 646 -23.27 -5.54 -48.31
C GLU A 646 -22.78 -4.22 -47.67
N THR A 647 -21.76 -3.59 -48.23
CA THR A 647 -21.30 -2.26 -47.78
C THR A 647 -22.41 -1.21 -47.92
N THR A 648 -23.16 -1.27 -49.02
CA THR A 648 -24.31 -0.39 -49.27
C THR A 648 -25.46 -0.69 -48.29
N ALA A 649 -25.64 -1.95 -47.89
CA ALA A 649 -26.64 -2.37 -46.91
C ALA A 649 -26.30 -1.91 -45.47
N ASN A 650 -25.04 -2.04 -45.04
CA ASN A 650 -24.59 -1.61 -43.72
C ASN A 650 -24.72 -0.10 -43.53
N GLY A 651 -24.42 0.68 -44.59
CA GLY A 651 -24.66 2.13 -44.58
C GLY A 651 -26.15 2.49 -44.45
N LEU A 652 -27.05 1.68 -45.02
CA LEU A 652 -28.50 1.88 -44.95
C LEU A 652 -29.09 1.44 -43.60
N GLU A 653 -28.53 0.41 -42.98
CA GLU A 653 -28.93 -0.07 -41.66
C GLU A 653 -28.57 0.93 -40.56
N LEU A 654 -27.36 1.48 -40.59
CA LEU A 654 -26.91 2.49 -39.63
C LEU A 654 -27.72 3.80 -39.76
N LEU A 655 -28.12 4.16 -40.99
CA LEU A 655 -29.05 5.24 -41.28
C LEU A 655 -30.46 4.97 -40.72
N THR A 656 -30.93 3.71 -40.80
CA THR A 656 -32.23 3.28 -40.26
C THR A 656 -32.24 3.27 -38.72
N GLU A 657 -31.15 2.86 -38.07
CA GLU A 657 -31.00 2.88 -36.61
C GLU A 657 -30.99 4.32 -36.06
N VAL A 658 -30.24 5.21 -36.72
CA VAL A 658 -30.24 6.63 -36.39
C VAL A 658 -31.64 7.23 -36.60
N LEU A 659 -32.35 6.89 -37.67
CA LEU A 659 -33.73 7.36 -37.89
C LEU A 659 -34.75 6.85 -36.87
N ASN A 660 -34.57 5.64 -36.33
CA ASN A 660 -35.44 5.12 -35.28
C ASN A 660 -35.23 5.82 -33.93
N THR A 661 -34.06 6.44 -33.73
CA THR A 661 -33.74 7.23 -32.52
C THR A 661 -34.01 8.73 -32.68
N LEU A 662 -34.14 9.22 -33.91
CA LEU A 662 -34.53 10.59 -34.23
C LEU A 662 -36.02 10.85 -33.93
N LYS A 663 -36.32 11.89 -33.13
CA LYS A 663 -37.70 12.36 -32.93
C LYS A 663 -38.15 13.16 -34.15
N ILE A 664 -39.05 12.57 -34.93
CA ILE A 664 -39.70 13.21 -36.08
C ILE A 664 -41.16 13.48 -35.69
N ASP A 665 -41.48 14.74 -35.42
CA ASP A 665 -42.81 15.15 -34.93
C ASP A 665 -43.89 15.16 -36.04
N ASP A 666 -43.47 15.27 -37.30
CA ASP A 666 -44.36 15.26 -38.47
C ASP A 666 -44.52 13.82 -39.00
N SER A 667 -45.73 13.25 -38.82
CA SER A 667 -46.05 11.89 -39.26
C SER A 667 -45.94 11.70 -40.77
N ASP A 668 -46.20 12.75 -41.55
CA ASP A 668 -46.17 12.67 -43.01
C ASP A 668 -44.71 12.71 -43.50
N ALA A 669 -43.86 13.51 -42.85
CA ALA A 669 -42.42 13.52 -43.10
C ALA A 669 -41.77 12.18 -42.75
N ARG A 670 -42.13 11.58 -41.60
CA ARG A 670 -41.66 10.24 -41.22
C ARG A 670 -42.07 9.18 -42.22
N THR A 671 -43.31 9.25 -42.72
CA THR A 671 -43.83 8.31 -43.71
C THR A 671 -43.06 8.45 -45.03
N ARG A 672 -42.80 9.68 -45.49
CA ARG A 672 -42.03 9.93 -46.72
C ARG A 672 -40.58 9.43 -46.63
N ILE A 673 -39.90 9.65 -45.52
CA ILE A 673 -38.54 9.12 -45.29
C ILE A 673 -38.55 7.58 -45.29
N LEU A 674 -39.55 6.98 -44.64
CA LEU A 674 -39.71 5.53 -44.62
C LEU A 674 -40.07 4.96 -46.01
N GLU A 675 -40.82 5.69 -46.83
CA GLU A 675 -41.11 5.34 -48.23
C GLU A 675 -39.87 5.44 -49.11
N ASP A 676 -39.07 6.51 -49.00
CA ASP A 676 -37.82 6.68 -49.75
C ASP A 676 -36.80 5.60 -49.35
N ILE A 677 -36.70 5.29 -48.06
CA ILE A 677 -35.87 4.19 -47.54
C ILE A 677 -36.41 2.83 -47.99
N ALA A 678 -37.73 2.64 -47.97
CA ALA A 678 -38.35 1.42 -48.49
C ALA A 678 -38.12 1.26 -49.99
N GLU A 679 -38.05 2.36 -50.77
CA GLU A 679 -37.70 2.32 -52.18
C GLU A 679 -36.22 1.97 -52.40
N VAL A 680 -35.30 2.52 -51.61
CA VAL A 680 -33.88 2.13 -51.62
C VAL A 680 -33.71 0.67 -51.19
N TYR A 681 -34.41 0.22 -50.14
CA TYR A 681 -34.46 -1.19 -49.72
C TYR A 681 -35.09 -2.06 -50.80
N ALA A 682 -36.12 -1.61 -51.51
CA ALA A 682 -36.72 -2.37 -52.62
C ALA A 682 -35.74 -2.54 -53.78
N LYS A 683 -34.95 -1.51 -54.12
CA LYS A 683 -33.88 -1.61 -55.13
C LYS A 683 -32.71 -2.48 -54.64
N LEU A 684 -32.31 -2.37 -53.38
CA LEU A 684 -31.30 -3.23 -52.76
C LEU A 684 -31.76 -4.71 -52.75
N ASN A 685 -33.01 -4.95 -52.38
CA ASN A 685 -33.62 -6.29 -52.38
C ASN A 685 -33.80 -6.83 -53.80
N ARG A 686 -34.11 -5.97 -54.78
CA ARG A 686 -34.13 -6.34 -56.20
C ARG A 686 -32.74 -6.70 -56.71
N ALA A 687 -31.72 -5.93 -56.37
CA ALA A 687 -30.32 -6.23 -56.71
C ALA A 687 -29.89 -7.57 -56.10
N ARG A 688 -30.23 -7.81 -54.82
CA ARG A 688 -30.02 -9.11 -54.14
C ARG A 688 -30.77 -10.24 -54.84
N ALA A 689 -32.03 -10.04 -55.22
CA ALA A 689 -32.83 -11.06 -55.90
C ALA A 689 -32.34 -11.38 -57.32
N GLU A 690 -31.90 -10.39 -58.09
CA GLU A 690 -31.32 -10.58 -59.43
C GLU A 690 -29.95 -11.30 -59.35
N LEU A 691 -29.11 -10.96 -58.35
CA LEU A 691 -27.88 -11.70 -58.02
C LEU A 691 -28.20 -13.17 -57.72
N GLU A 692 -29.27 -13.41 -56.96
CA GLU A 692 -29.63 -14.74 -56.45
C GLU A 692 -30.34 -15.64 -57.48
N LEU A 693 -31.15 -15.07 -58.37
CA LEU A 693 -31.68 -15.75 -59.55
C LEU A 693 -30.54 -16.19 -60.48
N LYS A 694 -29.53 -15.34 -60.69
CA LYS A 694 -28.35 -15.68 -61.49
C LYS A 694 -27.49 -16.76 -60.83
N ARG A 695 -27.42 -16.76 -59.50
CA ARG A 695 -26.79 -17.83 -58.70
C ARG A 695 -27.53 -19.16 -58.83
N LYS A 696 -28.87 -19.17 -58.75
CA LYS A 696 -29.71 -20.39 -58.87
C LYS A 696 -29.72 -21.01 -60.26
N GLU A 697 -29.74 -20.21 -61.32
CA GLU A 697 -29.68 -20.69 -62.73
C GLU A 697 -28.39 -21.50 -62.99
N LEU A 698 -27.28 -21.10 -62.37
CA LEU A 698 -25.98 -21.77 -62.49
C LEU A 698 -25.82 -22.97 -61.53
N SER A 699 -26.56 -23.05 -60.42
CA SER A 699 -26.35 -24.00 -59.32
C SER A 699 -27.24 -25.26 -59.32
N SER A 700 -28.38 -25.26 -60.03
CA SER A 700 -29.40 -26.35 -59.98
C SER A 700 -28.92 -27.75 -60.45
N ARG A 701 -27.90 -27.84 -61.33
CA ARG A 701 -27.34 -29.15 -61.77
C ARG A 701 -26.21 -29.66 -60.88
N GLU A 702 -25.65 -28.83 -60.01
CA GLU A 702 -24.59 -29.18 -59.06
C GLU A 702 -25.16 -29.59 -57.68
N ALA A 703 -26.31 -29.02 -57.30
CA ALA A 703 -26.93 -29.14 -55.97
C ALA A 703 -27.17 -30.58 -55.46
N SER A 704 -27.64 -31.53 -56.29
CA SER A 704 -27.88 -32.91 -55.79
C SER A 704 -26.59 -33.69 -55.49
N ALA A 705 -25.50 -33.44 -56.23
CA ALA A 705 -24.20 -34.03 -55.93
C ALA A 705 -23.51 -33.28 -54.79
N GLU A 706 -23.75 -31.97 -54.70
CA GLU A 706 -23.26 -31.08 -53.65
C GLU A 706 -23.88 -31.40 -52.28
N PHE A 707 -25.18 -31.67 -52.17
CA PHE A 707 -25.82 -32.04 -50.89
C PHE A 707 -25.20 -33.32 -50.32
N ALA A 708 -25.06 -34.37 -51.13
CA ALA A 708 -24.49 -35.64 -50.68
C ALA A 708 -22.99 -35.54 -50.31
N ALA A 709 -22.27 -34.54 -50.84
CA ALA A 709 -20.89 -34.25 -50.46
C ALA A 709 -20.81 -33.34 -49.22
N GLN A 710 -21.64 -32.30 -49.14
CA GLN A 710 -21.68 -31.34 -48.04
C GLN A 710 -22.28 -31.94 -46.78
N PHE A 711 -23.30 -32.80 -46.86
CA PHE A 711 -23.83 -33.50 -45.70
C PHE A 711 -22.81 -34.49 -45.11
N ARG A 712 -22.01 -35.15 -45.97
CA ARG A 712 -20.88 -36.00 -45.52
C ARG A 712 -19.75 -35.18 -44.90
N LEU A 713 -19.39 -34.03 -45.50
CA LEU A 713 -18.41 -33.11 -44.93
C LEU A 713 -18.89 -32.49 -43.62
N PHE A 714 -20.19 -32.21 -43.49
CA PHE A 714 -20.80 -31.71 -42.26
C PHE A 714 -20.70 -32.75 -41.15
N SER A 715 -21.08 -34.01 -41.40
CA SER A 715 -20.91 -35.07 -40.42
C SER A 715 -19.45 -35.27 -40.00
N GLN A 716 -18.49 -35.04 -40.91
CA GLN A 716 -17.07 -35.06 -40.60
C GLN A 716 -16.59 -33.80 -39.85
N SER A 717 -17.15 -32.63 -40.14
CA SER A 717 -16.86 -31.38 -39.43
C SER A 717 -17.47 -31.36 -38.04
N VAL A 718 -18.56 -32.09 -37.77
CA VAL A 718 -19.09 -32.31 -36.41
C VAL A 718 -18.02 -32.99 -35.56
N SER A 719 -17.42 -34.09 -36.04
CA SER A 719 -16.33 -34.75 -35.31
C SER A 719 -15.10 -33.85 -35.16
N GLY A 720 -14.74 -33.07 -36.19
CA GLY A 720 -13.65 -32.10 -36.12
C GLY A 720 -13.92 -30.97 -35.12
N ALA A 721 -15.11 -30.41 -35.11
CA ALA A 721 -15.53 -29.35 -34.21
C ALA A 721 -15.65 -29.83 -32.76
N LEU A 722 -16.09 -31.07 -32.52
CA LEU A 722 -16.02 -31.73 -31.21
C LEU A 722 -14.58 -31.86 -30.70
N SER A 723 -13.62 -32.11 -31.60
CA SER A 723 -12.19 -32.14 -31.26
C SER A 723 -11.58 -30.75 -31.02
N LEU A 724 -12.09 -29.72 -31.71
CA LEU A 724 -11.66 -28.32 -31.59
C LEU A 724 -12.35 -27.57 -30.43
N ALA A 725 -13.47 -28.10 -29.92
CA ALA A 725 -14.12 -27.65 -28.71
C ALA A 725 -13.29 -28.09 -27.49
N ASP A 726 -12.33 -27.25 -27.14
CA ASP A 726 -11.41 -27.38 -26.01
C ASP A 726 -11.81 -26.50 -24.80
N THR A 727 -12.82 -25.63 -24.96
CA THR A 727 -13.43 -24.88 -23.86
C THR A 727 -14.96 -24.96 -23.89
N PRO A 728 -15.65 -24.79 -22.74
CA PRO A 728 -17.12 -24.79 -22.69
C PRO A 728 -17.75 -23.76 -23.63
N ASP A 729 -17.15 -22.56 -23.68
CA ASP A 729 -17.62 -21.46 -24.51
C ASP A 729 -17.42 -21.75 -26.00
N LYS A 730 -16.29 -22.36 -26.37
CA LYS A 730 -16.08 -22.86 -27.75
C LYS A 730 -16.97 -24.04 -28.08
N ALA A 731 -17.35 -24.88 -27.11
CA ALA A 731 -18.32 -25.93 -27.34
C ALA A 731 -19.69 -25.33 -27.69
N ASP A 732 -20.11 -24.26 -27.00
CA ASP A 732 -21.32 -23.51 -27.32
C ASP A 732 -21.21 -22.76 -28.66
N GLU A 733 -20.05 -22.17 -28.94
CA GLU A 733 -19.76 -21.46 -30.20
C GLU A 733 -19.75 -22.42 -31.39
N GLN A 734 -19.05 -23.55 -31.29
CA GLN A 734 -19.01 -24.59 -32.33
C GLN A 734 -20.38 -25.25 -32.50
N LEU A 735 -21.13 -25.47 -31.40
CA LEU A 735 -22.52 -25.93 -31.47
C LEU A 735 -23.37 -24.91 -32.23
N SER A 736 -23.35 -23.64 -31.84
CA SER A 736 -24.09 -22.57 -32.51
C SER A 736 -23.70 -22.46 -33.98
N ARG A 737 -22.42 -22.55 -34.31
CA ARG A 737 -21.90 -22.55 -35.68
C ARG A 737 -22.37 -23.75 -36.49
N LEU A 738 -22.34 -24.96 -35.94
CA LEU A 738 -22.82 -26.16 -36.62
C LEU A 738 -24.34 -26.17 -36.77
N LEU A 739 -25.07 -25.57 -35.83
CA LEU A 739 -26.52 -25.37 -35.93
C LEU A 739 -26.85 -24.37 -37.04
N VAL A 740 -26.09 -23.27 -37.14
CA VAL A 740 -26.18 -22.33 -38.26
C VAL A 740 -25.81 -23.01 -39.57
N GLN A 741 -24.78 -23.88 -39.61
CA GLN A 741 -24.46 -24.65 -40.82
C GLN A 741 -25.55 -25.68 -41.19
N LEU A 742 -26.21 -26.30 -40.21
CA LEU A 742 -27.39 -27.14 -40.43
C LEU A 742 -28.57 -26.32 -40.92
N GLU A 743 -28.78 -25.12 -40.39
CA GLU A 743 -29.82 -24.17 -40.81
C GLU A 743 -29.51 -23.56 -42.19
N GLU A 744 -28.24 -23.38 -42.54
CA GLU A 744 -27.78 -23.03 -43.89
C GLU A 744 -27.98 -24.19 -44.85
N LEU A 745 -27.70 -25.44 -44.45
CA LEU A 745 -28.04 -26.63 -45.25
C LEU A 745 -29.56 -26.75 -45.40
N GLU A 746 -30.34 -26.48 -44.35
CA GLU A 746 -31.81 -26.47 -44.37
C GLU A 746 -32.34 -25.34 -45.26
N GLY A 747 -31.75 -24.15 -45.22
CA GLY A 747 -32.12 -23.02 -46.06
C GLY A 747 -31.69 -23.18 -47.52
N ARG A 748 -30.55 -23.83 -47.77
CA ARG A 748 -29.96 -24.03 -49.11
C ARG A 748 -30.58 -25.20 -49.86
N PHE A 749 -31.00 -26.25 -49.14
CA PHE A 749 -31.59 -27.47 -49.71
C PHE A 749 -33.03 -27.72 -49.28
N GLY A 750 -33.63 -26.87 -48.45
CA GLY A 750 -35.00 -27.00 -47.94
C GLY A 750 -36.11 -26.76 -48.95
N GLU A 751 -35.75 -26.48 -50.21
CA GLU A 751 -36.69 -26.57 -51.34
C GLU A 751 -36.91 -28.04 -51.78
N PHE A 752 -36.14 -28.99 -51.23
CA PHE A 752 -36.26 -30.43 -51.47
C PHE A 752 -36.65 -31.15 -50.18
N ASP A 753 -37.93 -31.53 -50.08
CA ASP A 753 -38.52 -32.16 -48.89
C ASP A 753 -37.76 -33.41 -48.40
N GLU A 754 -37.06 -34.13 -49.30
CA GLU A 754 -36.28 -35.34 -48.97
C GLU A 754 -35.01 -35.08 -48.13
N PHE A 755 -34.50 -33.85 -48.10
CA PHE A 755 -33.29 -33.49 -47.34
C PHE A 755 -33.60 -32.91 -45.95
N LEU A 756 -34.81 -32.38 -45.74
CA LEU A 756 -35.25 -31.78 -44.48
C LEU A 756 -35.31 -32.80 -43.33
N GLU A 757 -35.75 -34.02 -43.60
CA GLU A 757 -35.85 -35.08 -42.59
C GLU A 757 -34.45 -35.50 -42.07
N GLN A 758 -33.47 -35.61 -42.97
CA GLN A 758 -32.07 -35.96 -42.61
C GLN A 758 -31.37 -34.87 -41.80
N ILE A 759 -31.65 -33.60 -42.11
CA ILE A 759 -31.09 -32.44 -41.41
C ILE A 759 -31.62 -32.37 -39.96
N SER A 760 -32.91 -32.66 -39.76
CA SER A 760 -33.54 -32.64 -38.44
C SER A 760 -32.95 -33.69 -37.49
N GLU A 761 -32.78 -34.93 -37.94
CA GLU A 761 -32.19 -36.02 -37.14
C GLU A 761 -30.72 -35.71 -36.75
N GLN A 762 -29.97 -35.10 -37.68
CA GLN A 762 -28.59 -34.72 -37.42
C GLN A 762 -28.49 -33.55 -36.42
N ARG A 763 -29.45 -32.62 -36.40
CA ARG A 763 -29.52 -31.50 -35.45
C ARG A 763 -29.60 -31.97 -34.00
N GLU A 764 -30.44 -32.96 -33.71
CA GLU A 764 -30.59 -33.53 -32.36
C GLU A 764 -29.32 -34.25 -31.91
N THR A 765 -28.65 -34.94 -32.84
CA THR A 765 -27.37 -35.63 -32.60
C THR A 765 -26.23 -34.66 -32.29
N VAL A 766 -26.16 -33.53 -32.99
CA VAL A 766 -25.15 -32.48 -32.73
C VAL A 766 -25.37 -31.84 -31.36
N TYR A 767 -26.62 -31.52 -31.00
CA TYR A 767 -26.95 -30.89 -29.72
C TYR A 767 -26.49 -31.73 -28.53
N SER A 768 -26.91 -33.01 -28.49
CA SER A 768 -26.59 -33.93 -27.40
C SER A 768 -25.09 -34.20 -27.26
N SER A 769 -24.35 -34.25 -28.37
CA SER A 769 -22.90 -34.51 -28.38
C SER A 769 -22.10 -33.32 -27.81
N PHE A 770 -22.46 -32.09 -28.18
CA PHE A 770 -21.78 -30.89 -27.69
C PHE A 770 -22.12 -30.57 -26.23
N GLU A 771 -23.34 -30.88 -25.79
CA GLU A 771 -23.73 -30.72 -24.38
C GLU A 771 -22.95 -31.67 -23.46
N SER A 772 -22.77 -32.93 -23.88
CA SER A 772 -21.89 -33.88 -23.19
C SER A 772 -20.42 -33.40 -23.17
N ARG A 773 -19.92 -32.88 -24.29
CA ARG A 773 -18.54 -32.34 -24.38
C ARG A 773 -18.35 -31.11 -23.49
N LYS A 774 -19.30 -30.19 -23.46
CA LYS A 774 -19.30 -29.01 -22.58
C LYS A 774 -19.20 -29.41 -21.11
N GLN A 775 -19.97 -30.41 -20.70
CA GLN A 775 -19.94 -30.93 -19.33
C GLN A 775 -18.56 -31.52 -18.97
N GLN A 776 -17.96 -32.29 -19.88
CA GLN A 776 -16.58 -32.80 -19.69
C GLN A 776 -15.54 -31.68 -19.57
N LEU A 777 -15.67 -30.61 -20.37
CA LEU A 777 -14.76 -29.47 -20.35
C LEU A 777 -14.93 -28.61 -19.09
N LEU A 778 -16.15 -28.47 -18.57
CA LEU A 778 -16.41 -27.80 -17.30
C LEU A 778 -15.79 -28.58 -16.13
N GLU A 779 -15.94 -29.90 -16.11
CA GLU A 779 -15.27 -30.75 -15.12
C GLU A 779 -13.74 -30.65 -15.22
N ALA A 780 -13.18 -30.65 -16.44
CA ALA A 780 -11.75 -30.46 -16.66
C ALA A 780 -11.26 -29.08 -16.18
N ARG A 781 -12.03 -28.02 -16.43
CA ARG A 781 -11.76 -26.64 -15.97
C ARG A 781 -11.75 -26.57 -14.45
N GLN A 782 -12.75 -27.16 -13.78
CA GLN A 782 -12.80 -27.22 -12.32
C GLN A 782 -11.67 -28.06 -11.71
N ARG A 783 -11.35 -29.22 -12.29
CA ARG A 783 -10.20 -30.03 -11.84
C ARG A 783 -8.89 -29.28 -12.00
N ARG A 784 -8.71 -28.55 -13.10
CA ARG A 784 -7.51 -27.73 -13.34
C ARG A 784 -7.41 -26.57 -12.35
N ALA A 785 -8.52 -25.87 -12.09
CA ALA A 785 -8.55 -24.82 -11.07
C ALA A 785 -8.21 -25.37 -9.67
N LEU A 786 -8.75 -26.53 -9.31
CA LEU A 786 -8.41 -27.21 -8.04
C LEU A 786 -6.93 -27.63 -7.97
N HIS A 787 -6.37 -28.10 -9.08
CA HIS A 787 -4.95 -28.44 -9.19
C HIS A 787 -4.05 -27.21 -9.04
N LEU A 788 -4.40 -26.09 -9.68
CA LEU A 788 -3.68 -24.82 -9.55
C LEU A 788 -3.75 -24.30 -8.12
N GLU A 789 -4.91 -24.38 -7.47
CA GLU A 789 -5.07 -23.99 -6.07
C GLU A 789 -4.20 -24.84 -5.13
N THR A 790 -4.23 -26.17 -5.27
CA THR A 790 -3.40 -27.06 -4.45
C THR A 790 -1.90 -26.86 -4.71
N ALA A 791 -1.50 -26.63 -5.96
CA ALA A 791 -0.11 -26.32 -6.31
C ALA A 791 0.33 -24.97 -5.73
N ALA A 792 -0.48 -23.92 -5.89
CA ALA A 792 -0.20 -22.58 -5.37
C ALA A 792 -0.11 -22.58 -3.84
N ASN A 793 -1.01 -23.28 -3.14
CA ASN A 793 -0.93 -23.44 -1.68
C ASN A 793 0.36 -24.17 -1.25
N ARG A 794 0.83 -25.16 -2.01
CA ARG A 794 2.10 -25.85 -1.74
C ARG A 794 3.31 -24.93 -1.94
N ILE A 795 3.30 -24.12 -3.00
CA ILE A 795 4.36 -23.12 -3.25
C ILE A 795 4.32 -22.05 -2.15
N LEU A 796 3.14 -21.57 -1.74
CA LEU A 796 2.97 -20.63 -0.65
C LEU A 796 3.56 -21.15 0.67
N GLN A 797 3.40 -22.43 0.99
CA GLN A 797 4.09 -23.03 2.15
C GLN A 797 5.62 -22.93 2.03
N GLY A 798 6.16 -23.16 0.82
CA GLY A 798 7.59 -22.98 0.53
C GLY A 798 8.05 -21.52 0.64
N VAL A 799 7.25 -20.58 0.11
CA VAL A 799 7.47 -19.13 0.20
C VAL A 799 7.52 -18.69 1.66
N THR A 800 6.58 -19.16 2.50
CA THR A 800 6.56 -18.86 3.94
C THR A 800 7.85 -19.32 4.63
N ARG A 801 8.31 -20.56 4.37
CA ARG A 801 9.58 -21.06 4.93
C ARG A 801 10.78 -20.28 4.43
N ARG A 802 10.80 -19.89 3.15
CA ARG A 802 11.90 -19.15 2.56
C ARG A 802 11.99 -17.73 3.10
N LEU A 803 10.85 -17.05 3.24
CA LEU A 803 10.78 -15.73 3.86
C LEU A 803 11.30 -15.71 5.30
N ALA A 804 11.05 -16.77 6.06
CA ALA A 804 11.56 -16.94 7.43
C ALA A 804 13.10 -17.10 7.52
N SER A 805 13.79 -17.38 6.41
CA SER A 805 15.25 -17.58 6.39
C SER A 805 16.08 -16.31 6.12
N PHE A 806 15.44 -15.21 5.72
CA PHE A 806 16.13 -13.95 5.43
C PHE A 806 16.40 -13.15 6.70
N ALA A 807 17.54 -12.45 6.73
CA ALA A 807 18.02 -11.76 7.92
C ALA A 807 17.60 -10.28 7.97
N SER A 808 17.13 -9.71 6.86
CA SER A 808 16.70 -8.31 6.76
C SER A 808 15.40 -8.14 5.96
N LEU A 809 14.69 -7.06 6.29
CA LEU A 809 13.43 -6.69 5.65
C LEU A 809 13.65 -6.30 4.17
N ASP A 810 14.83 -5.76 3.85
CA ASP A 810 15.21 -5.41 2.48
C ASP A 810 15.46 -6.66 1.63
N GLU A 811 16.13 -7.68 2.17
CA GLU A 811 16.31 -8.98 1.50
C GLU A 811 14.96 -9.68 1.27
N GLN A 812 14.07 -9.67 2.27
CA GLN A 812 12.72 -10.23 2.14
C GLN A 812 11.93 -9.51 1.03
N ASN A 813 11.96 -8.17 0.99
CA ASN A 813 11.25 -7.39 -0.02
C ASN A 813 11.86 -7.58 -1.42
N ALA A 814 13.19 -7.61 -1.54
CA ALA A 814 13.87 -7.83 -2.82
C ALA A 814 13.60 -9.23 -3.38
N TRP A 815 13.66 -10.26 -2.53
CA TRP A 815 13.31 -11.63 -2.92
C TRP A 815 11.84 -11.75 -3.29
N PHE A 816 10.92 -11.19 -2.49
CA PHE A 816 9.49 -11.25 -2.78
C PHE A 816 9.09 -10.48 -4.06
N ALA A 817 9.86 -9.47 -4.46
CA ALA A 817 9.64 -8.72 -5.69
C ALA A 817 10.07 -9.50 -6.95
N SER A 818 11.08 -10.37 -6.84
CA SER A 818 11.81 -10.92 -8.00
C SER A 818 11.93 -12.45 -8.06
N ASP A 819 11.54 -13.17 -7.01
CA ASP A 819 11.71 -14.62 -6.96
C ASP A 819 10.71 -15.40 -7.82
N ALA A 820 11.22 -16.47 -8.45
CA ALA A 820 10.47 -17.32 -9.35
C ALA A 820 9.29 -18.04 -8.68
N MET A 821 9.34 -18.36 -7.37
CA MET A 821 8.23 -18.99 -6.65
C MET A 821 7.08 -18.01 -6.45
N VAL A 822 7.37 -16.76 -6.10
CA VAL A 822 6.36 -15.71 -5.93
C VAL A 822 5.74 -15.35 -7.28
N MET A 823 6.56 -15.23 -8.32
CA MET A 823 6.08 -15.07 -9.69
C MET A 823 5.21 -16.25 -10.11
N LYS A 824 5.61 -17.48 -9.81
CA LYS A 824 4.81 -18.67 -10.16
C LYS A 824 3.46 -18.73 -9.44
N VAL A 825 3.35 -18.24 -8.21
CA VAL A 825 2.04 -18.08 -7.54
C VAL A 825 1.22 -16.99 -8.23
N ARG A 826 1.82 -15.86 -8.62
CA ARG A 826 1.13 -14.82 -9.41
C ARG A 826 0.69 -15.34 -10.78
N ASP A 827 1.51 -16.15 -11.44
CA ASP A 827 1.19 -16.80 -12.71
C ASP A 827 0.02 -17.78 -12.53
N MET A 828 0.00 -18.58 -11.45
CA MET A 828 -1.13 -19.46 -11.13
C MET A 828 -2.41 -18.68 -10.80
N VAL A 829 -2.31 -17.52 -10.15
CA VAL A 829 -3.44 -16.60 -9.94
C VAL A 829 -3.95 -16.07 -11.28
N GLN A 830 -3.05 -15.64 -12.18
CA GLN A 830 -3.41 -15.23 -13.54
C GLN A 830 -4.00 -16.37 -14.36
N GLU A 831 -3.51 -17.61 -14.21
CA GLU A 831 -4.08 -18.80 -14.84
C GLU A 831 -5.49 -19.09 -14.31
N LEU A 832 -5.74 -18.91 -13.01
CA LEU A 832 -7.08 -19.05 -12.42
C LEU A 832 -8.05 -17.96 -12.90
N ASP A 833 -7.59 -16.71 -13.02
CA ASP A 833 -8.36 -15.61 -13.62
C ASP A 833 -8.64 -15.88 -15.11
N ALA A 834 -7.66 -16.38 -15.86
CA ALA A 834 -7.84 -16.80 -17.25
C ALA A 834 -8.80 -17.99 -17.38
N LEU A 835 -8.87 -18.85 -16.36
CA LEU A 835 -9.88 -19.90 -16.22
C LEU A 835 -11.20 -19.38 -15.66
N GLY A 836 -11.37 -18.08 -15.37
CA GLY A 836 -12.63 -17.49 -14.93
C GLY A 836 -13.06 -17.86 -13.50
N ASP A 837 -12.14 -18.35 -12.66
CA ASP A 837 -12.38 -18.67 -11.24
C ASP A 837 -11.76 -17.59 -10.34
N SER A 838 -12.36 -16.40 -10.39
CA SER A 838 -11.85 -15.19 -9.71
C SER A 838 -11.84 -15.31 -8.19
N VAL A 839 -12.75 -16.10 -7.61
CA VAL A 839 -12.85 -16.29 -6.15
C VAL A 839 -11.59 -16.98 -5.61
N ARG A 840 -11.13 -18.05 -6.27
CA ARG A 840 -9.90 -18.75 -5.86
C ARG A 840 -8.64 -17.93 -6.17
N ALA A 841 -8.65 -17.17 -7.26
CA ALA A 841 -7.57 -16.25 -7.59
C ALA A 841 -7.42 -15.16 -6.50
N GLU A 842 -8.51 -14.55 -6.05
CA GLU A 842 -8.53 -13.57 -4.96
C GLU A 842 -8.07 -14.18 -3.62
N ASP A 843 -8.52 -15.39 -3.27
CA ASP A 843 -8.10 -16.05 -2.03
C ASP A 843 -6.58 -16.35 -2.02
N LEU A 844 -6.02 -16.86 -3.13
CA LEU A 844 -4.57 -17.08 -3.24
C LEU A 844 -3.77 -15.78 -3.24
N SER A 845 -4.26 -14.72 -3.89
CA SER A 845 -3.66 -13.39 -3.86
C SER A 845 -3.66 -12.81 -2.45
N GLY A 846 -4.78 -12.96 -1.72
CA GLY A 846 -4.92 -12.58 -0.32
C GLY A 846 -3.97 -13.35 0.60
N LYS A 847 -3.84 -14.67 0.43
CA LYS A 847 -2.89 -15.51 1.17
C LYS A 847 -1.44 -15.09 0.90
N LEU A 848 -1.07 -14.84 -0.36
CA LEU A 848 0.26 -14.36 -0.72
C LEU A 848 0.61 -13.02 -0.03
N LYS A 849 -0.33 -12.08 0.01
CA LYS A 849 -0.18 -10.81 0.74
C LYS A 849 -0.03 -11.03 2.24
N THR A 850 -0.88 -11.88 2.83
CA THR A 850 -0.86 -12.19 4.26
C THR A 850 0.47 -12.84 4.68
N THR A 851 1.01 -13.75 3.86
CA THR A 851 2.32 -14.38 4.08
C THR A 851 3.46 -13.36 4.12
N ARG A 852 3.44 -12.33 3.25
CA ARG A 852 4.42 -11.24 3.27
C ARG A 852 4.35 -10.46 4.57
N ASP A 853 3.15 -10.05 4.97
CA ASP A 853 2.95 -9.21 6.15
C ASP A 853 3.32 -9.96 7.45
N GLN A 854 2.99 -11.25 7.54
CA GLN A 854 3.36 -12.10 8.68
C GLN A 854 4.88 -12.35 8.76
N ALA A 855 5.55 -12.58 7.63
CA ALA A 855 7.01 -12.77 7.60
C ALA A 855 7.78 -11.51 8.05
N GLY A 856 7.30 -10.33 7.67
CA GLY A 856 7.90 -9.06 8.11
C GLY A 856 7.76 -8.81 9.62
N ARG A 857 6.63 -9.23 10.22
CA ARG A 857 6.42 -9.17 11.68
C ARG A 857 7.32 -10.16 12.42
N ALA A 858 7.33 -11.42 11.99
CA ALA A 858 8.16 -12.46 12.59
C ALA A 858 9.67 -12.14 12.54
N LEU A 859 10.13 -11.46 11.48
CA LEU A 859 11.52 -11.00 11.39
C LEU A 859 11.84 -9.90 12.42
N ARG A 860 10.93 -8.94 12.64
CA ARG A 860 11.12 -7.90 13.68
C ARG A 860 11.18 -8.53 15.07
N ASP A 861 10.23 -9.40 15.38
CA ASP A 861 10.22 -10.13 16.65
C ASP A 861 11.51 -10.97 16.84
N SER A 862 12.04 -11.54 15.76
CA SER A 862 13.30 -12.28 15.77
C SER A 862 14.53 -11.37 15.95
N GLN A 863 14.58 -10.22 15.27
CA GLN A 863 15.69 -9.25 15.44
C GLN A 863 15.76 -8.68 16.85
N ASP A 864 14.62 -8.56 17.54
CA ASP A 864 14.56 -8.11 18.93
C ASP A 864 15.06 -9.16 19.95
N ILE A 865 14.98 -10.46 19.61
CA ILE A 865 15.26 -11.57 20.54
C ILE A 865 16.62 -12.24 20.26
N PHE A 866 17.05 -12.32 19.00
CA PHE A 866 18.21 -13.10 18.56
C PHE A 866 19.39 -12.20 18.17
N SER A 867 20.56 -12.49 18.75
CA SER A 867 21.86 -11.86 18.45
C SER A 867 22.72 -12.79 17.58
N GLU A 868 23.69 -12.23 16.84
CA GLU A 868 24.59 -12.97 15.93
C GLU A 868 23.86 -13.91 14.94
N GLY A 869 22.88 -13.39 14.20
CA GLY A 869 22.27 -14.11 13.06
C GLY A 869 21.49 -15.37 13.46
N GLY A 870 20.78 -15.34 14.58
CA GLY A 870 19.84 -16.40 14.99
C GLY A 870 20.46 -17.55 15.80
N LYS A 871 21.77 -17.52 16.07
CA LYS A 871 22.46 -18.59 16.82
C LYS A 871 22.48 -18.39 18.32
N LEU A 872 22.34 -17.16 18.79
CA LEU A 872 22.44 -16.81 20.21
C LEU A 872 21.23 -15.98 20.67
N ILE A 873 20.49 -16.48 21.66
CA ILE A 873 19.53 -15.66 22.41
C ILE A 873 20.29 -14.94 23.51
N GLN A 874 20.17 -13.61 23.56
CA GLN A 874 20.80 -12.77 24.59
C GLN A 874 19.74 -12.31 25.60
N LEU A 875 19.78 -12.91 26.80
CA LEU A 875 18.93 -12.51 27.93
C LEU A 875 19.80 -11.83 29.00
N GLY A 876 19.82 -10.50 28.96
CA GLY A 876 20.71 -9.70 29.82
C GLY A 876 22.18 -9.89 29.45
N GLN A 877 22.97 -10.47 30.37
CA GLN A 877 24.40 -10.73 30.18
C GLN A 877 24.71 -12.16 29.69
N HIS A 878 23.70 -13.03 29.60
CA HIS A 878 23.88 -14.44 29.26
C HIS A 878 23.51 -14.71 27.80
N GLN A 879 24.33 -15.52 27.13
CA GLN A 879 24.14 -15.95 25.75
C GLN A 879 23.81 -17.45 25.72
N PHE A 880 22.74 -17.82 25.00
CA PHE A 880 22.28 -19.20 24.86
C PHE A 880 22.32 -19.63 23.40
N SER A 881 22.98 -20.75 23.10
CA SER A 881 22.97 -21.36 21.76
C SER A 881 21.60 -21.92 21.42
N VAL A 882 21.05 -21.54 20.27
CA VAL A 882 19.75 -22.00 19.80
C VAL A 882 19.94 -23.14 18.81
N ASN A 883 19.31 -24.29 19.08
CA ASN A 883 19.20 -25.34 18.09
C ASN A 883 17.96 -25.10 17.21
N THR A 884 18.16 -24.91 15.91
CA THR A 884 17.11 -24.61 14.93
C THR A 884 16.65 -25.83 14.15
N GLN A 885 17.14 -27.04 14.49
CA GLN A 885 16.68 -28.28 13.87
C GLN A 885 15.29 -28.65 14.41
N GLU A 886 14.35 -28.96 13.52
CA GLU A 886 13.06 -29.55 13.92
C GLU A 886 13.30 -30.89 14.61
N LEU A 887 12.62 -31.12 15.74
CA LEU A 887 12.71 -32.36 16.49
C LEU A 887 11.96 -33.45 15.72
N ASP A 888 12.70 -34.34 15.06
CA ASP A 888 12.17 -35.49 14.36
C ASP A 888 12.75 -36.81 14.89
N LEU A 889 11.93 -37.86 14.93
CA LEU A 889 12.32 -39.17 15.46
C LEU A 889 12.80 -40.05 14.31
N THR A 890 14.08 -40.39 14.32
CA THR A 890 14.72 -41.19 13.27
C THR A 890 15.20 -42.52 13.81
N LEU A 891 15.18 -43.56 12.96
CA LEU A 891 15.74 -44.86 13.28
C LEU A 891 17.10 -45.00 12.60
N LEU A 892 18.16 -45.24 13.38
CA LEU A 892 19.53 -45.25 12.86
C LEU A 892 20.30 -46.47 13.36
N PRO A 893 21.10 -47.12 12.50
CA PRO A 893 22.06 -48.12 12.94
C PRO A 893 23.30 -47.44 13.53
N LYS A 894 23.59 -47.69 14.82
CA LYS A 894 24.73 -47.12 15.55
C LYS A 894 25.74 -48.21 15.91
N ASN A 895 27.02 -47.95 15.67
CA ASN A 895 28.10 -48.81 16.13
C ASN A 895 28.27 -48.67 17.65
N THR A 896 28.06 -49.75 18.39
CA THR A 896 28.36 -49.85 19.83
C THR A 896 29.47 -50.88 20.06
N GLU A 897 29.97 -50.97 21.30
CA GLU A 897 30.99 -51.97 21.68
C GLU A 897 30.54 -53.43 21.42
N ASN A 898 29.23 -53.67 21.35
CA ASN A 898 28.61 -54.97 21.08
C ASN A 898 28.18 -55.16 19.61
N GLY A 899 28.66 -54.29 18.70
CA GLY A 899 28.36 -54.30 17.26
C GLY A 899 27.31 -53.27 16.83
N LEU A 900 26.86 -53.37 15.58
CA LEU A 900 25.80 -52.51 15.00
C LEU A 900 24.46 -52.74 15.70
N GLN A 901 23.80 -51.67 16.20
CA GLN A 901 22.52 -51.72 16.92
C GLN A 901 21.56 -50.64 16.40
N LEU A 902 20.26 -50.95 16.25
CA LEU A 902 19.24 -49.95 15.91
C LEU A 902 18.89 -49.09 17.12
N VAL A 903 18.91 -47.76 16.93
CA VAL A 903 18.52 -46.77 17.93
C VAL A 903 17.52 -45.79 17.35
N MET A 904 16.56 -45.37 18.17
CA MET A 904 15.71 -44.22 17.92
C MET A 904 16.47 -42.97 18.35
N HIS A 905 16.73 -42.05 17.43
CA HIS A 905 17.38 -40.77 17.67
C HIS A 905 16.38 -39.65 17.48
N LEU A 906 16.20 -38.83 18.51
CA LEU A 906 15.48 -37.57 18.36
C LEU A 906 16.46 -36.51 17.85
N SER A 907 16.33 -36.18 16.57
CA SER A 907 17.16 -35.17 15.90
C SER A 907 17.09 -33.82 16.64
N GLY A 908 18.21 -33.10 16.64
CA GLY A 908 18.36 -31.89 17.45
C GLY A 908 18.60 -32.11 18.96
N THR A 909 18.67 -33.37 19.41
CA THR A 909 19.04 -33.71 20.79
C THR A 909 20.09 -34.81 20.84
N ASP A 910 20.71 -34.99 22.00
CA ASP A 910 21.59 -36.14 22.28
C ASP A 910 20.79 -37.39 22.74
N TYR A 911 19.47 -37.41 22.52
CA TYR A 911 18.61 -38.49 22.95
C TYR A 911 18.67 -39.67 21.97
N PHE A 912 19.27 -40.77 22.42
CA PHE A 912 19.25 -42.06 21.74
C PHE A 912 18.57 -43.08 22.62
N ASP A 913 17.58 -43.79 22.08
CA ASP A 913 16.92 -44.90 22.75
C ASP A 913 17.12 -46.19 21.97
N LYS A 914 17.38 -47.29 22.68
CA LYS A 914 17.67 -48.57 22.04
C LYS A 914 16.36 -49.20 21.57
N LEU A 915 16.29 -49.60 20.31
CA LEU A 915 15.16 -50.37 19.81
C LEU A 915 15.46 -51.87 19.94
N GLU A 916 14.78 -52.56 20.85
CA GLU A 916 14.89 -54.02 21.02
C GLU A 916 13.72 -54.70 20.31
N ASN A 917 13.97 -55.28 19.13
CA ASN A 917 12.96 -56.04 18.39
C ASN A 917 13.61 -57.23 17.66
N PRO A 918 13.27 -58.48 18.04
CA PRO A 918 13.89 -59.68 17.47
C PRO A 918 13.65 -59.85 15.97
N ASP A 919 12.53 -59.35 15.44
CA ASP A 919 12.23 -59.43 14.00
C ASP A 919 13.11 -58.47 13.20
N LEU A 920 13.40 -57.28 13.74
CA LEU A 920 14.32 -56.32 13.11
C LEU A 920 15.78 -56.76 13.25
N ASP A 921 16.15 -57.37 14.36
CA ASP A 921 17.48 -57.95 14.60
C ASP A 921 17.80 -59.10 13.62
N ALA A 922 16.78 -59.87 13.21
CA ALA A 922 16.93 -60.89 12.17
C ALA A 922 17.23 -60.32 10.77
N LEU A 923 16.95 -59.02 10.55
CA LEU A 923 17.16 -58.31 9.28
C LEU A 923 18.42 -57.43 9.28
N ARG A 924 19.37 -57.69 10.20
CA ARG A 924 20.57 -56.88 10.40
C ARG A 924 21.40 -56.65 9.14
N ASP A 925 21.46 -57.64 8.26
CA ASP A 925 22.22 -57.57 7.00
C ASP A 925 21.66 -56.49 6.05
N TYR A 926 20.41 -56.06 6.25
CA TYR A 926 19.72 -55.07 5.42
C TYR A 926 19.67 -53.67 6.04
N TRP A 927 20.13 -53.46 7.28
CA TRP A 927 20.00 -52.16 7.96
C TRP A 927 20.76 -51.01 7.29
N GLN A 928 21.79 -51.33 6.51
CA GLN A 928 22.57 -50.36 5.75
C GLN A 928 22.10 -50.23 4.28
N GLN A 929 21.11 -51.04 3.88
CA GLN A 929 20.54 -51.00 2.55
C GLN A 929 19.61 -49.80 2.42
N SER A 930 20.02 -48.83 1.60
CA SER A 930 19.27 -47.58 1.42
C SER A 930 18.15 -47.71 0.38
N LEU A 931 18.26 -48.66 -0.54
CA LEU A 931 17.32 -48.89 -1.65
C LEU A 931 17.04 -50.38 -1.81
N ILE A 932 15.81 -50.76 -2.13
CA ILE A 932 15.44 -52.16 -2.38
C ILE A 932 16.18 -52.73 -3.59
N SER A 933 16.49 -51.88 -4.57
CA SER A 933 17.11 -52.23 -5.85
C SER A 933 18.63 -52.33 -5.83
N GLU A 934 19.30 -52.01 -4.73
CA GLU A 934 20.77 -51.96 -4.67
C GLU A 934 21.34 -52.41 -3.33
N ASN A 935 22.42 -53.17 -3.39
CA ASN A 935 23.30 -53.41 -2.25
C ASN A 935 24.74 -53.64 -2.75
N GLU A 936 25.66 -54.03 -1.87
CA GLU A 936 27.07 -54.25 -2.24
C GLU A 936 27.28 -55.35 -3.31
N GLN A 937 26.30 -56.22 -3.52
CA GLN A 937 26.39 -57.37 -4.43
C GLN A 937 25.51 -57.24 -5.67
N ILE A 938 24.49 -56.37 -5.64
CA ILE A 938 23.44 -56.29 -6.66
C ILE A 938 23.35 -54.85 -7.15
N TYR A 939 23.56 -54.69 -8.46
CA TYR A 939 23.39 -53.41 -9.14
C TYR A 939 21.91 -53.16 -9.51
N ARG A 940 21.49 -51.88 -9.48
CA ARG A 940 20.10 -51.47 -9.76
C ARG A 940 19.57 -51.96 -11.10
N ALA A 941 20.37 -51.87 -12.16
CA ALA A 941 19.93 -52.30 -13.49
C ALA A 941 19.75 -53.82 -13.59
N GLU A 942 20.56 -54.60 -12.88
CA GLU A 942 20.43 -56.06 -12.81
C GLU A 942 19.17 -56.45 -12.05
N TYR A 943 18.88 -55.78 -10.94
CA TYR A 943 17.64 -55.96 -10.19
C TYR A 943 16.41 -55.63 -11.04
N LEU A 944 16.44 -54.52 -11.78
CA LEU A 944 15.37 -54.12 -12.68
C LEU A 944 15.14 -55.16 -13.79
N ALA A 945 16.22 -55.59 -14.46
CA ALA A 945 16.14 -56.61 -15.51
C ALA A 945 15.59 -57.94 -14.99
N ALA A 946 16.09 -58.41 -13.84
CA ALA A 946 15.63 -59.64 -13.21
C ALA A 946 14.15 -59.55 -12.79
N SER A 947 13.75 -58.42 -12.20
CA SER A 947 12.37 -58.21 -11.79
C SER A 947 11.39 -58.23 -12.97
N ILE A 948 11.74 -57.55 -14.07
CA ILE A 948 10.94 -57.56 -15.30
C ILE A 948 10.86 -58.97 -15.87
N PHE A 949 11.99 -59.70 -15.92
CA PHE A 949 12.02 -61.07 -16.41
C PHE A 949 11.14 -62.03 -15.60
N PHE A 950 11.21 -61.98 -14.26
CA PHE A 950 10.38 -62.85 -13.41
C PHE A 950 8.90 -62.48 -13.45
N THR A 951 8.58 -61.19 -13.55
CA THR A 951 7.18 -60.73 -13.68
C THR A 951 6.59 -61.18 -15.01
N ALA A 952 7.37 -61.15 -16.09
CA ALA A 952 6.95 -61.64 -17.39
C ALA A 952 6.61 -63.14 -17.38
N GLN A 953 7.23 -63.95 -16.52
CA GLN A 953 6.86 -65.37 -16.38
C GLN A 953 5.47 -65.58 -15.76
N GLN A 954 4.94 -64.57 -15.07
CA GLN A 954 3.62 -64.62 -14.41
C GLN A 954 2.56 -63.84 -15.18
N GLN A 955 2.96 -62.91 -16.06
CA GLN A 955 2.07 -62.02 -16.82
C GLN A 955 2.25 -62.25 -18.33
N PRO A 956 1.32 -62.98 -18.98
CA PRO A 956 1.46 -63.33 -20.39
C PRO A 956 1.46 -62.10 -21.31
N GLU A 957 0.72 -61.04 -20.95
CA GLU A 957 0.71 -59.77 -21.69
C GLU A 957 2.10 -59.10 -21.71
N LEU A 958 2.81 -59.13 -20.57
CA LEU A 958 4.17 -58.59 -20.47
C LEU A 958 5.18 -59.48 -21.22
N ALA A 959 5.01 -60.80 -21.18
CA ALA A 959 5.84 -61.72 -21.96
C ALA A 959 5.70 -61.50 -23.47
N GLU A 960 4.48 -61.29 -23.96
CA GLU A 960 4.21 -61.01 -25.37
C GLU A 960 4.78 -59.65 -25.79
N ALA A 961 4.61 -58.62 -24.96
CA ALA A 961 5.21 -57.30 -25.17
C ALA A 961 6.75 -57.36 -25.22
N LEU A 962 7.38 -58.16 -24.35
CA LEU A 962 8.82 -58.37 -24.36
C LEU A 962 9.30 -59.13 -25.61
N GLN A 963 8.54 -60.11 -26.09
CA GLN A 963 8.86 -60.83 -27.33
C GLN A 963 8.77 -59.91 -28.56
N GLN A 964 7.77 -59.04 -28.61
CA GLN A 964 7.66 -58.02 -29.67
C GLN A 964 8.84 -57.04 -29.59
N ALA A 965 9.14 -56.56 -28.39
CA ALA A 965 10.25 -55.65 -28.13
C ALA A 965 11.64 -56.26 -28.39
N LEU A 966 11.79 -57.59 -28.48
CA LEU A 966 13.03 -58.23 -28.89
C LEU A 966 13.40 -57.94 -30.35
N LEU A 967 12.40 -57.65 -31.20
CA LEU A 967 12.58 -57.41 -32.63
C LEU A 967 13.07 -55.99 -32.92
N VAL A 968 12.80 -55.03 -32.02
CA VAL A 968 13.13 -53.61 -32.16
C VAL A 968 13.75 -53.07 -30.88
N GLU A 969 15.04 -52.71 -30.95
CA GLU A 969 15.81 -52.30 -29.76
C GLU A 969 15.24 -51.06 -29.05
N GLU A 970 14.67 -50.10 -29.80
CA GLU A 970 14.03 -48.92 -29.23
C GLU A 970 12.75 -49.25 -28.45
N GLU A 971 12.02 -50.30 -28.84
CA GLU A 971 10.81 -50.74 -28.14
C GLU A 971 11.14 -51.39 -26.79
N MET A 972 12.25 -52.15 -26.71
CA MET A 972 12.74 -52.73 -25.45
C MET A 972 13.08 -51.64 -24.44
N LEU A 973 13.86 -50.64 -24.86
CA LEU A 973 14.23 -49.53 -23.99
C LEU A 973 12.99 -48.72 -23.57
N THR A 974 12.03 -48.54 -24.46
CA THR A 974 10.77 -47.82 -24.16
C THR A 974 9.94 -48.55 -23.12
N LEU A 975 9.84 -49.87 -23.23
CA LEU A 975 9.12 -50.72 -22.27
C LEU A 975 9.80 -50.72 -20.89
N VAL A 976 11.12 -50.91 -20.84
CA VAL A 976 11.90 -50.87 -19.59
C VAL A 976 11.77 -49.49 -18.92
N ARG A 977 11.83 -48.41 -19.70
CA ARG A 977 11.62 -47.03 -19.18
C ARG A 977 10.24 -46.84 -18.58
N LYS A 978 9.19 -47.37 -19.23
CA LYS A 978 7.83 -47.29 -18.70
C LYS A 978 7.74 -47.99 -17.35
N ILE A 979 8.28 -49.20 -17.24
CA ILE A 979 8.25 -49.99 -16.00
C ILE A 979 9.11 -49.35 -14.90
N ALA A 980 10.29 -48.84 -15.23
CA ALA A 980 11.14 -48.13 -14.27
C ALA A 980 10.48 -46.85 -13.74
N ALA A 981 9.73 -46.13 -14.58
CA ALA A 981 9.00 -44.92 -14.19
C ALA A 981 7.84 -45.22 -13.23
N GLU A 982 7.21 -46.39 -13.33
CA GLU A 982 6.18 -46.85 -12.39
C GLU A 982 6.77 -47.22 -11.02
N ARG A 983 8.09 -47.40 -10.91
CA ARG A 983 8.81 -47.84 -9.71
C ARG A 983 9.79 -46.79 -9.19
N TYR A 984 9.31 -45.57 -9.00
CA TYR A 984 10.14 -44.42 -8.58
C TYR A 984 10.84 -44.63 -7.22
N GLU A 985 10.27 -45.45 -6.33
CA GLU A 985 10.83 -45.76 -5.00
C GLU A 985 12.10 -46.62 -5.07
N GLU A 986 12.37 -47.25 -6.22
CA GLU A 986 13.54 -48.09 -6.46
C GLU A 986 14.76 -47.29 -6.99
N GLY A 987 14.67 -45.96 -7.12
CA GLY A 987 15.83 -45.10 -7.34
C GLY A 987 16.52 -45.24 -8.71
N TYR A 988 15.79 -45.54 -9.77
CA TYR A 988 16.35 -45.65 -11.12
C TYR A 988 16.65 -44.30 -11.77
N GLU A 989 17.83 -44.22 -12.37
CA GLU A 989 18.26 -43.08 -13.18
C GLU A 989 18.07 -43.38 -14.67
N ARG A 990 17.27 -42.56 -15.32
CA ARG A 990 17.00 -42.64 -16.76
C ARG A 990 18.25 -42.32 -17.56
N GLY A 991 18.53 -43.14 -18.58
CA GLY A 991 19.72 -43.08 -19.41
C GLY A 991 20.88 -43.94 -18.90
N VAL A 992 20.81 -44.47 -17.67
CA VAL A 992 21.83 -45.34 -17.08
C VAL A 992 21.21 -46.70 -16.80
N HIS A 993 20.33 -46.76 -15.80
CA HIS A 993 19.81 -48.02 -15.29
C HIS A 993 18.81 -48.69 -16.26
N ASP A 994 18.02 -47.90 -16.97
CA ASP A 994 17.07 -48.38 -18.00
C ASP A 994 17.78 -48.94 -19.24
N VAL A 995 18.89 -48.32 -19.64
CA VAL A 995 19.71 -48.76 -20.77
C VAL A 995 20.39 -50.07 -20.44
N ASP A 996 21.07 -50.13 -19.30
CA ASP A 996 21.78 -51.34 -18.86
C ASP A 996 20.78 -52.49 -18.61
N ALA A 997 19.64 -52.21 -17.98
CA ALA A 997 18.60 -53.21 -17.75
C ALA A 997 18.03 -53.73 -19.08
N ALA A 998 17.81 -52.88 -20.08
CA ALA A 998 17.35 -53.30 -21.40
C ALA A 998 18.36 -54.21 -22.10
N GLN A 999 19.67 -53.94 -21.97
CA GLN A 999 20.72 -54.79 -22.55
C GLN A 999 20.80 -56.17 -21.87
N ILE A 1000 20.78 -56.19 -20.54
CA ILE A 1000 20.78 -57.42 -19.73
C ILE A 1000 19.54 -58.25 -20.08
N LEU A 1001 18.36 -57.62 -20.04
CA LEU A 1001 17.08 -58.28 -20.29
C LEU A 1001 16.99 -58.86 -21.71
N ARG A 1002 17.45 -58.14 -22.73
CA ARG A 1002 17.48 -58.64 -24.11
C ARG A 1002 18.31 -59.91 -24.24
N THR A 1003 19.51 -59.89 -23.67
CA THR A 1003 20.43 -61.05 -23.69
C THR A 1003 19.82 -62.24 -22.95
N LEU A 1004 19.22 -61.97 -21.78
CA LEU A 1004 18.63 -62.99 -20.95
C LEU A 1004 17.39 -63.64 -21.60
N LEU A 1005 16.53 -62.86 -22.26
CA LEU A 1005 15.38 -63.37 -23.01
C LEU A 1005 15.80 -64.20 -24.24
N GLN A 1006 16.84 -63.79 -24.97
CA GLN A 1006 17.40 -64.57 -26.08
C GLN A 1006 17.95 -65.91 -25.60
N LEU A 1007 18.72 -65.91 -24.50
CA LEU A 1007 19.24 -67.12 -23.89
C LEU A 1007 18.11 -68.03 -23.43
N ASN A 1008 17.10 -67.50 -22.72
CA ASN A 1008 15.95 -68.27 -22.26
C ASN A 1008 15.18 -68.91 -23.42
N HIS A 1009 14.97 -68.19 -24.52
CA HIS A 1009 14.30 -68.74 -25.70
C HIS A 1009 15.13 -69.85 -26.37
N SER A 1010 16.44 -69.64 -26.53
CA SER A 1010 17.34 -70.63 -27.16
C SER A 1010 17.61 -71.87 -26.30
N ALA A 1011 17.58 -71.73 -24.97
CA ALA A 1011 17.79 -72.83 -24.04
C ALA A 1011 16.63 -73.84 -24.05
N GLY A 1012 15.40 -73.40 -24.35
CA GLY A 1012 14.22 -74.27 -24.31
C GLY A 1012 14.07 -74.93 -22.94
N LEU A 1013 13.91 -76.26 -22.90
CA LEU A 1013 13.81 -77.02 -21.64
C LEU A 1013 15.12 -76.99 -20.82
N LEU A 1014 16.24 -76.54 -21.41
CA LEU A 1014 17.48 -76.34 -20.66
C LEU A 1014 17.44 -75.14 -19.69
N ALA A 1015 16.41 -74.28 -19.79
CA ALA A 1015 16.19 -73.17 -18.87
C ALA A 1015 15.80 -73.61 -17.45
N TYR A 1016 15.26 -74.83 -17.29
CA TYR A 1016 15.01 -75.42 -15.97
C TYR A 1016 16.33 -75.87 -15.33
N ALA A 1017 16.49 -75.71 -14.03
CA ALA A 1017 17.72 -76.13 -13.35
C ALA A 1017 17.97 -77.65 -13.53
N PRO A 1018 19.25 -78.10 -13.66
CA PRO A 1018 19.58 -79.51 -13.85
C PRO A 1018 18.98 -80.44 -12.78
N ALA A 1019 18.94 -80.00 -11.53
CA ALA A 1019 18.35 -80.74 -10.41
C ALA A 1019 16.84 -80.96 -10.59
N CYS A 1020 16.11 -79.95 -11.08
CA CYS A 1020 14.67 -80.04 -11.32
C CYS A 1020 14.38 -81.04 -12.44
N ARG A 1021 15.18 -81.01 -13.50
CA ARG A 1021 15.08 -81.99 -14.58
C ARG A 1021 15.37 -83.38 -14.07
N ALA A 1022 16.52 -83.58 -13.43
CA ALA A 1022 16.95 -84.86 -12.89
C ALA A 1022 15.89 -85.50 -11.99
N LEU A 1023 15.31 -84.77 -11.04
CA LEU A 1023 14.29 -85.31 -10.16
C LEU A 1023 13.00 -85.71 -10.91
N ALA A 1024 12.55 -84.89 -11.84
CA ALA A 1024 11.37 -85.18 -12.65
C ALA A 1024 11.58 -86.40 -13.57
N GLN A 1025 12.77 -86.52 -14.18
CA GLN A 1025 13.14 -87.67 -15.01
C GLN A 1025 13.20 -88.95 -14.18
N TRP A 1026 13.80 -88.88 -12.99
CA TRP A 1026 13.90 -90.02 -12.09
C TRP A 1026 12.53 -90.49 -11.58
N PHE A 1027 11.68 -89.54 -11.18
CA PHE A 1027 10.29 -89.82 -10.83
C PHE A 1027 9.57 -90.56 -11.96
N TRP A 1028 9.66 -90.05 -13.20
CA TRP A 1028 9.00 -90.66 -14.35
C TRP A 1028 9.52 -92.07 -14.67
N ALA A 1029 10.83 -92.28 -14.54
CA ALA A 1029 11.47 -93.58 -14.77
C ALA A 1029 11.03 -94.62 -13.72
N GLU A 1030 10.95 -94.24 -12.44
CA GLU A 1030 10.66 -95.15 -11.33
C GLU A 1030 9.16 -95.24 -10.97
N HIS A 1031 8.29 -94.44 -11.60
CA HIS A 1031 6.86 -94.51 -11.32
C HIS A 1031 6.26 -95.86 -11.71
N THR A 1032 5.67 -96.54 -10.73
CA THR A 1032 5.23 -97.94 -10.85
C THR A 1032 3.92 -98.09 -11.63
N ASP A 1033 3.06 -97.06 -11.64
CA ASP A 1033 1.80 -97.04 -12.40
C ASP A 1033 2.02 -96.52 -13.83
N ARG A 1034 2.29 -97.46 -14.75
CA ARG A 1034 2.51 -97.15 -16.17
C ARG A 1034 1.24 -96.74 -16.90
N GLU A 1035 0.06 -97.18 -16.44
CA GLU A 1035 -1.21 -96.77 -17.04
C GLU A 1035 -1.46 -95.28 -16.75
N GLN A 1036 -1.20 -94.85 -15.52
CA GLN A 1036 -1.26 -93.45 -15.12
C GLN A 1036 -0.24 -92.58 -15.87
N CYS A 1037 0.99 -93.05 -16.09
CA CYS A 1037 1.97 -92.34 -16.92
C CYS A 1037 1.46 -92.11 -18.34
N GLN A 1038 0.83 -93.11 -18.96
CA GLN A 1038 0.28 -93.00 -20.31
C GLN A 1038 -0.90 -92.00 -20.37
N GLN A 1039 -1.74 -91.97 -19.33
CA GLN A 1039 -2.81 -90.98 -19.21
C GLN A 1039 -2.25 -89.56 -19.08
N TRP A 1040 -1.22 -89.37 -18.25
CA TRP A 1040 -0.52 -88.09 -18.08
C TRP A 1040 0.16 -87.61 -19.36
N GLN A 1041 0.82 -88.50 -20.09
CA GLN A 1041 1.42 -88.18 -21.38
C GLN A 1041 0.36 -87.76 -22.41
N THR A 1042 -0.76 -88.48 -22.46
CA THR A 1042 -1.89 -88.14 -23.35
C THR A 1042 -2.51 -86.78 -22.99
N ALA A 1043 -2.65 -86.49 -21.69
CA ALA A 1043 -3.14 -85.22 -21.18
C ALA A 1043 -2.20 -84.06 -21.55
N ALA A 1044 -0.88 -84.24 -21.41
CA ALA A 1044 0.12 -83.26 -21.80
C ALA A 1044 0.11 -83.01 -23.32
N GLN A 1045 0.06 -84.04 -24.15
CA GLN A 1045 -0.02 -83.90 -25.61
C GLN A 1045 -1.33 -83.23 -26.08
N THR A 1046 -2.43 -83.52 -25.41
CA THR A 1046 -3.73 -82.87 -25.66
C THR A 1046 -3.65 -81.39 -25.29
N LEU A 1047 -3.03 -81.05 -24.16
CA LEU A 1047 -2.78 -79.66 -23.77
C LEU A 1047 -1.90 -78.93 -24.80
N ASN A 1048 -0.83 -79.56 -25.31
CA ASN A 1048 0.02 -78.98 -26.37
C ASN A 1048 -0.80 -78.70 -27.65
N THR A 1049 -1.67 -79.64 -28.05
CA THR A 1049 -2.55 -79.48 -29.22
C THR A 1049 -3.54 -78.35 -29.01
N LEU A 1050 -4.11 -78.24 -27.81
CA LEU A 1050 -5.06 -77.19 -27.44
C LEU A 1050 -4.38 -75.82 -27.46
N GLN A 1051 -3.18 -75.71 -26.88
CA GLN A 1051 -2.39 -74.48 -26.85
C GLN A 1051 -1.94 -74.03 -28.24
N LYS A 1052 -1.59 -74.96 -29.14
CA LYS A 1052 -1.24 -74.64 -30.54
C LYS A 1052 -2.44 -74.22 -31.39
N THR A 1053 -3.64 -74.71 -31.07
CA THR A 1053 -4.84 -74.48 -31.88
C THR A 1053 -5.61 -73.23 -31.44
N PHE A 1054 -5.60 -72.92 -30.14
CA PHE A 1054 -6.39 -71.85 -29.54
C PHE A 1054 -5.56 -70.88 -28.68
N ASN A 1055 -4.25 -70.79 -28.93
CA ASN A 1055 -3.29 -69.97 -28.16
C ASN A 1055 -3.36 -70.23 -26.64
N HIS A 1056 -3.54 -69.20 -25.81
CA HIS A 1056 -3.56 -69.27 -24.33
C HIS A 1056 -4.76 -70.02 -23.73
N ALA A 1057 -5.59 -70.70 -24.53
CA ALA A 1057 -6.62 -71.58 -23.99
C ALA A 1057 -5.97 -72.77 -23.26
N GLY A 1058 -6.52 -73.12 -22.09
CA GLY A 1058 -6.09 -74.30 -21.32
C GLY A 1058 -5.09 -74.04 -20.18
N GLU A 1059 -4.80 -72.79 -19.81
CA GLU A 1059 -3.95 -72.47 -18.65
C GLU A 1059 -4.46 -73.10 -17.35
N SER A 1060 -5.77 -73.07 -17.10
CA SER A 1060 -6.36 -73.73 -15.91
C SER A 1060 -6.18 -75.25 -15.93
N TYR A 1061 -6.11 -75.86 -17.11
CA TYR A 1061 -5.83 -77.28 -17.29
C TYR A 1061 -4.33 -77.58 -17.09
N ALA A 1062 -3.45 -76.71 -17.61
CA ALA A 1062 -2.00 -76.77 -17.39
C ALA A 1062 -1.67 -76.67 -15.90
N THR A 1063 -2.19 -75.67 -15.18
CA THR A 1063 -1.97 -75.49 -13.74
C THR A 1063 -2.44 -76.69 -12.94
N ARG A 1064 -3.60 -77.28 -13.29
CA ARG A 1064 -4.10 -78.49 -12.61
C ARG A 1064 -3.20 -79.70 -12.85
N LEU A 1065 -2.72 -79.89 -14.09
CA LEU A 1065 -1.79 -80.97 -14.41
C LEU A 1065 -0.45 -80.77 -13.69
N SER A 1066 0.08 -79.56 -13.68
CA SER A 1066 1.30 -79.21 -12.95
C SER A 1066 1.16 -79.43 -11.44
N GLN A 1067 0.04 -79.04 -10.83
CA GLN A 1067 -0.22 -79.33 -9.41
C GLN A 1067 -0.30 -80.84 -9.14
N THR A 1068 -0.92 -81.60 -10.07
CA THR A 1068 -0.99 -83.06 -9.97
C THR A 1068 0.40 -83.69 -10.03
N PHE A 1069 1.27 -83.23 -10.93
CA PHE A 1069 2.65 -83.68 -11.03
C PHE A 1069 3.48 -83.27 -9.82
N ALA A 1070 3.35 -82.04 -9.34
CA ALA A 1070 4.07 -81.56 -8.17
C ALA A 1070 3.73 -82.41 -6.93
N GLN A 1071 2.45 -82.72 -6.74
CA GLN A 1071 2.01 -83.61 -5.66
C GLN A 1071 2.55 -85.04 -5.83
N ALA A 1072 2.51 -85.60 -7.04
CA ALA A 1072 3.03 -86.95 -7.30
C ALA A 1072 4.55 -87.04 -7.07
N ILE A 1073 5.31 -86.02 -7.48
CA ILE A 1073 6.75 -85.89 -7.24
C ILE A 1073 7.02 -85.73 -5.73
N ALA A 1074 6.23 -84.92 -5.03
CA ALA A 1074 6.35 -84.75 -3.58
C ALA A 1074 6.14 -86.08 -2.84
N ASP A 1075 5.13 -86.86 -3.25
CA ASP A 1075 4.84 -88.17 -2.66
C ASP A 1075 5.93 -89.20 -2.98
N PHE A 1076 6.51 -89.16 -4.19
CA PHE A 1076 7.66 -89.97 -4.57
C PHE A 1076 8.90 -89.66 -3.70
N VAL A 1077 9.27 -88.38 -3.60
CA VAL A 1077 10.39 -87.93 -2.77
C VAL A 1077 10.19 -88.33 -1.31
N LYS A 1078 8.96 -88.22 -0.81
CA LYS A 1078 8.62 -88.62 0.56
C LYS A 1078 8.71 -90.13 0.78
N THR A 1079 8.17 -90.91 -0.14
CA THR A 1079 8.13 -92.38 -0.05
C THR A 1079 9.53 -92.98 -0.08
N HIS A 1080 10.42 -92.43 -0.91
CA HIS A 1080 11.78 -92.93 -1.08
C HIS A 1080 12.84 -92.16 -0.27
N GLN A 1081 12.43 -91.23 0.60
CA GLN A 1081 13.30 -90.45 1.49
C GLN A 1081 14.41 -89.65 0.76
N LEU A 1082 14.06 -89.03 -0.37
CA LEU A 1082 15.00 -88.34 -1.25
C LEU A 1082 15.20 -86.85 -0.90
N GLN A 1083 14.59 -86.34 0.17
CA GLN A 1083 14.56 -84.90 0.50
C GLN A 1083 15.97 -84.30 0.63
N ALA A 1084 16.89 -85.03 1.26
CA ALA A 1084 18.26 -84.57 1.47
C ALA A 1084 19.07 -84.44 0.17
N MET A 1085 18.64 -85.10 -0.91
CA MET A 1085 19.33 -85.12 -2.20
C MET A 1085 18.88 -83.98 -3.11
N PHE A 1086 17.67 -83.46 -2.89
CA PHE A 1086 17.06 -82.37 -3.66
C PHE A 1086 16.50 -81.26 -2.73
N PRO A 1087 17.34 -80.59 -1.91
CA PRO A 1087 16.87 -79.60 -0.94
C PRO A 1087 16.23 -78.37 -1.60
N GLN A 1088 16.67 -77.99 -2.81
CA GLN A 1088 16.13 -76.85 -3.54
C GLN A 1088 14.71 -77.11 -4.09
N ALA A 1089 14.40 -78.36 -4.42
CA ALA A 1089 13.08 -78.76 -4.93
C ALA A 1089 11.99 -78.67 -3.84
N GLN A 1090 12.36 -78.87 -2.57
CA GLN A 1090 11.43 -78.77 -1.46
C GLN A 1090 10.94 -77.33 -1.22
N ALA A 1091 11.80 -76.34 -1.46
CA ALA A 1091 11.47 -74.92 -1.27
C ALA A 1091 10.40 -74.43 -2.26
N SER A 1092 10.36 -74.98 -3.47
CA SER A 1092 9.38 -74.65 -4.50
C SER A 1092 8.13 -75.53 -4.46
N HIS A 1093 7.98 -76.42 -3.46
CA HIS A 1093 6.95 -77.46 -3.41
C HIS A 1093 6.89 -78.31 -4.70
N TYR A 1094 8.04 -78.57 -5.33
CA TYR A 1094 8.20 -79.37 -6.55
C TYR A 1094 7.50 -78.81 -7.80
N ILE A 1095 7.14 -77.52 -7.79
CA ILE A 1095 6.40 -76.88 -8.90
C ILE A 1095 7.28 -76.77 -10.15
N GLN A 1096 8.57 -76.50 -10.01
CA GLN A 1096 9.46 -76.34 -11.17
C GLN A 1096 9.73 -77.67 -11.88
N GLU A 1097 9.88 -78.74 -11.13
CA GLU A 1097 10.01 -80.12 -11.58
C GLU A 1097 8.75 -80.55 -12.34
N ALA A 1098 7.57 -80.20 -11.80
CA ALA A 1098 6.29 -80.48 -12.43
C ALA A 1098 6.07 -79.69 -13.72
N HIS A 1099 6.48 -78.41 -13.74
CA HIS A 1099 6.43 -77.59 -14.96
C HIS A 1099 7.36 -78.15 -16.03
N TYR A 1100 8.58 -78.54 -15.66
CA TYR A 1100 9.51 -79.20 -16.56
C TYR A 1100 8.93 -80.52 -17.10
N LEU A 1101 8.42 -81.40 -16.23
CA LEU A 1101 7.85 -82.68 -16.64
C LEU A 1101 6.68 -82.49 -17.60
N LEU A 1102 5.79 -81.55 -17.31
CA LEU A 1102 4.68 -81.21 -18.20
C LEU A 1102 5.20 -80.75 -19.57
N ALA A 1103 6.17 -79.83 -19.59
CA ALA A 1103 6.74 -79.30 -20.83
C ALA A 1103 7.49 -80.38 -21.65
N GLU A 1104 8.20 -81.30 -20.99
CA GLU A 1104 8.88 -82.44 -21.62
C GLU A 1104 7.87 -83.41 -22.27
N LEU A 1105 6.79 -83.74 -21.55
CA LEU A 1105 5.72 -84.63 -22.04
C LEU A 1105 4.89 -84.02 -23.17
N GLN A 1106 4.77 -82.69 -23.21
CA GLN A 1106 4.14 -81.96 -24.31
C GLN A 1106 4.92 -82.12 -25.62
N VAL A 1107 6.26 -82.13 -25.57
CA VAL A 1107 7.13 -82.31 -26.74
C VAL A 1107 7.06 -83.75 -27.26
N GLY A 1108 6.98 -84.74 -26.37
CA GLY A 1108 6.71 -86.14 -26.72
C GLY A 1108 7.87 -86.90 -27.39
N GLY A 1109 9.12 -86.54 -27.07
CA GLY A 1109 10.32 -87.23 -27.55
C GLY A 1109 10.53 -88.62 -26.94
N GLN A 1110 11.42 -89.43 -27.54
CA GLN A 1110 11.82 -90.75 -27.01
C GLN A 1110 12.81 -90.65 -25.84
N HIS A 1111 13.48 -89.51 -25.69
CA HIS A 1111 14.45 -89.23 -24.64
C HIS A 1111 14.15 -87.89 -23.99
N PHE A 1112 14.42 -87.79 -22.69
CA PHE A 1112 14.29 -86.56 -21.94
C PHE A 1112 15.49 -85.64 -22.16
N THR A 1113 15.22 -84.32 -22.12
CA THR A 1113 16.23 -83.29 -22.33
C THR A 1113 17.27 -83.31 -21.20
N ALA A 1114 18.53 -83.51 -21.54
CA ALA A 1114 19.64 -83.44 -20.59
C ALA A 1114 20.77 -82.53 -21.10
N THR A 1115 21.58 -81.99 -20.18
CA THR A 1115 22.74 -81.17 -20.55
C THR A 1115 23.78 -82.01 -21.30
N ALA A 1116 24.34 -81.47 -22.39
CA ALA A 1116 25.40 -82.15 -23.16
C ALA A 1116 26.60 -82.55 -22.29
N ALA A 1117 26.99 -81.72 -21.33
CA ALA A 1117 28.07 -82.01 -20.39
C ALA A 1117 27.75 -83.20 -19.47
N ALA A 1118 26.48 -83.36 -19.05
CA ALA A 1118 26.05 -84.52 -18.25
C ALA A 1118 26.12 -85.81 -19.09
N MET A 1119 25.64 -85.78 -20.34
CA MET A 1119 25.75 -86.93 -21.25
C MET A 1119 27.22 -87.32 -21.51
N GLN A 1120 28.08 -86.34 -21.81
CA GLN A 1120 29.52 -86.57 -22.00
C GLN A 1120 30.19 -87.15 -20.75
N GLN A 1121 29.80 -86.68 -19.56
CA GLN A 1121 30.31 -87.21 -18.30
C GLN A 1121 29.88 -88.66 -18.09
N VAL A 1122 28.63 -89.00 -18.37
CA VAL A 1122 28.10 -90.36 -18.26
C VAL A 1122 28.80 -91.30 -19.25
N GLU A 1123 28.98 -90.88 -20.50
CA GLU A 1123 29.72 -91.65 -21.51
C GLU A 1123 31.18 -91.88 -21.10
N ALA A 1124 31.88 -90.81 -20.66
CA ALA A 1124 33.26 -90.91 -20.23
C ALA A 1124 33.42 -91.80 -18.99
N PHE A 1125 32.51 -91.69 -18.02
CA PHE A 1125 32.50 -92.54 -16.84
C PHE A 1125 32.23 -94.00 -17.20
N SER A 1126 31.26 -94.27 -18.08
CA SER A 1126 30.94 -95.62 -18.53
C SER A 1126 32.10 -96.25 -19.29
N HIS A 1127 32.77 -95.49 -20.16
CA HIS A 1127 33.98 -95.92 -20.86
C HIS A 1127 35.10 -96.25 -19.88
N TYR A 1128 35.33 -95.38 -18.88
CA TYR A 1128 36.30 -95.62 -17.82
C TYR A 1128 36.01 -96.93 -17.05
N LEU A 1129 34.74 -97.18 -16.68
CA LEU A 1129 34.36 -98.44 -16.04
C LEU A 1129 34.56 -99.66 -16.94
N GLN A 1130 34.37 -99.52 -18.26
CA GLN A 1130 34.60 -100.60 -19.23
C GLN A 1130 36.10 -100.89 -19.41
N GLU A 1131 36.94 -99.86 -19.58
CA GLU A 1131 38.40 -100.00 -19.69
C GLU A 1131 39.00 -100.68 -18.46
N HIS A 1132 38.45 -100.41 -17.28
CA HIS A 1132 38.88 -101.00 -16.01
C HIS A 1132 38.15 -102.29 -15.63
N ALA A 1133 37.27 -102.82 -16.50
CA ALA A 1133 36.46 -104.02 -16.27
C ALA A 1133 35.58 -103.99 -14.99
N LEU A 1134 35.22 -102.79 -14.54
CA LEU A 1134 34.38 -102.56 -13.35
C LEU A 1134 32.90 -102.38 -13.68
N LEU A 1135 32.53 -102.20 -14.96
CA LEU A 1135 31.14 -101.94 -15.36
C LEU A 1135 30.17 -103.01 -14.87
N ASN A 1136 30.46 -104.29 -15.10
CA ASN A 1136 29.59 -105.39 -14.64
C ASN A 1136 29.44 -105.43 -13.11
N GLN A 1137 30.48 -105.06 -12.37
CA GLN A 1137 30.44 -105.02 -10.91
C GLN A 1137 29.57 -103.84 -10.44
N PHE A 1138 29.75 -102.67 -11.04
CA PHE A 1138 28.94 -101.49 -10.79
C PHE A 1138 27.45 -101.77 -11.07
N ASP A 1139 27.11 -102.32 -12.23
CA ASP A 1139 25.74 -102.67 -12.61
C ASP A 1139 25.13 -103.73 -11.68
N SER A 1140 25.90 -104.77 -11.30
CA SER A 1140 25.43 -105.79 -10.35
C SER A 1140 25.15 -105.21 -8.96
N THR A 1141 25.92 -104.19 -8.55
CA THR A 1141 25.74 -103.51 -7.27
C THR A 1141 24.50 -102.62 -7.31
N LEU A 1142 24.27 -101.90 -8.41
CA LEU A 1142 23.06 -101.11 -8.60
C LEU A 1142 21.80 -102.00 -8.66
N HIS A 1143 21.88 -103.14 -9.34
CA HIS A 1143 20.80 -104.13 -9.36
C HIS A 1143 20.52 -104.76 -7.99
N ALA A 1144 21.53 -104.95 -7.13
CA ALA A 1144 21.32 -105.44 -5.77
C ALA A 1144 20.59 -104.43 -4.87
N LEU A 1145 20.68 -103.14 -5.20
CA LEU A 1145 20.02 -102.03 -4.50
C LEU A 1145 18.66 -101.66 -5.11
N ASN A 1146 18.13 -102.49 -6.01
CA ASN A 1146 16.84 -102.23 -6.65
C ASN A 1146 15.74 -102.08 -5.60
N GLN A 1147 14.82 -101.12 -5.77
CA GLN A 1147 13.83 -100.64 -4.78
C GLN A 1147 14.38 -99.78 -3.61
N ARG A 1148 15.71 -99.57 -3.50
CA ARG A 1148 16.33 -98.65 -2.54
C ARG A 1148 16.93 -97.45 -3.25
N LEU A 1149 16.05 -96.64 -3.85
CA LEU A 1149 16.41 -95.51 -4.72
C LEU A 1149 17.41 -94.53 -4.07
N ALA A 1150 17.24 -94.22 -2.78
CA ALA A 1150 18.17 -93.37 -2.05
C ALA A 1150 19.60 -93.94 -1.97
N GLU A 1151 19.73 -95.25 -1.69
CA GLU A 1151 21.04 -95.92 -1.61
C GLU A 1151 21.69 -96.02 -2.99
N GLN A 1152 20.90 -96.24 -4.04
CA GLN A 1152 21.37 -96.23 -5.43
C GLN A 1152 21.96 -94.87 -5.81
N TYR A 1153 21.24 -93.78 -5.53
CA TYR A 1153 21.73 -92.43 -5.82
C TYR A 1153 23.00 -92.09 -5.06
N ILE A 1154 23.06 -92.39 -3.76
CA ILE A 1154 24.28 -92.14 -2.95
C ILE A 1154 25.47 -92.90 -3.54
N LEU A 1155 25.27 -94.14 -3.98
CA LEU A 1155 26.32 -94.95 -4.59
C LEU A 1155 26.78 -94.33 -5.92
N VAL A 1156 25.87 -94.03 -6.85
CA VAL A 1156 26.22 -93.43 -8.15
C VAL A 1156 26.90 -92.08 -7.96
N HIS A 1157 26.38 -91.24 -7.07
CA HIS A 1157 26.96 -89.95 -6.74
C HIS A 1157 28.38 -90.09 -6.17
N ALA A 1158 28.62 -91.05 -5.28
CA ALA A 1158 29.94 -91.31 -4.73
C ALA A 1158 30.94 -91.76 -5.81
N TRP A 1159 30.52 -92.66 -6.71
CA TRP A 1159 31.34 -93.13 -7.82
C TRP A 1159 31.67 -92.01 -8.82
N LEU A 1160 30.68 -91.20 -9.20
CA LEU A 1160 30.88 -90.07 -10.11
C LEU A 1160 31.73 -88.96 -9.47
N SER A 1161 31.53 -88.66 -8.18
CA SER A 1161 32.34 -87.68 -7.46
C SER A 1161 33.80 -88.14 -7.35
N ALA A 1162 34.02 -89.43 -7.04
CA ALA A 1162 35.37 -90.00 -7.00
C ALA A 1162 36.02 -90.00 -8.38
N TYR A 1163 35.26 -90.32 -9.44
CA TYR A 1163 35.72 -90.24 -10.81
C TYR A 1163 36.15 -88.81 -11.20
N GLN A 1164 35.33 -87.80 -10.92
CA GLN A 1164 35.68 -86.40 -11.17
C GLN A 1164 36.91 -85.92 -10.37
N GLN A 1165 37.07 -86.37 -9.12
CA GLN A 1165 38.26 -86.06 -8.31
C GLN A 1165 39.53 -86.70 -8.89
N SER A 1166 39.41 -87.85 -9.54
CA SER A 1166 40.54 -88.54 -10.17
C SER A 1166 40.93 -88.00 -11.55
N ASN A 1167 40.03 -87.31 -12.25
CA ASN A 1167 40.27 -86.76 -13.59
C ASN A 1167 40.33 -85.22 -13.57
N GLU A 1168 41.55 -84.65 -13.55
CA GLU A 1168 41.83 -83.20 -13.48
C GLU A 1168 41.23 -82.37 -14.63
N ALA A 1169 40.84 -82.99 -15.76
CA ALA A 1169 40.25 -82.32 -16.91
C ALA A 1169 38.73 -82.00 -16.76
N SER A 1170 38.09 -82.42 -15.67
CA SER A 1170 36.64 -82.28 -15.45
C SER A 1170 36.36 -81.14 -14.47
N SER A 1171 35.72 -80.05 -14.92
CA SER A 1171 35.29 -78.99 -14.01
C SER A 1171 34.27 -79.54 -13.00
N HIS A 1172 34.53 -79.40 -11.70
CA HIS A 1172 33.58 -79.75 -10.64
C HIS A 1172 32.35 -78.84 -10.72
N ASN A 1173 31.32 -79.26 -11.43
CA ASN A 1173 30.01 -78.62 -11.37
C ASN A 1173 29.04 -79.58 -10.69
N ALA A 1174 28.73 -79.29 -9.42
CA ALA A 1174 27.84 -80.10 -8.59
C ALA A 1174 26.45 -80.30 -9.23
N GLN A 1175 25.97 -79.35 -10.04
CA GLN A 1175 24.68 -79.46 -10.73
C GLN A 1175 24.71 -80.47 -11.88
N ILE A 1176 25.86 -80.63 -12.56
CA ILE A 1176 26.04 -81.61 -13.64
C ILE A 1176 26.11 -83.04 -13.07
N ILE A 1177 26.69 -83.20 -11.87
CA ILE A 1177 26.77 -84.51 -11.19
C ILE A 1177 25.38 -85.06 -10.91
N GLN A 1178 24.46 -84.24 -10.39
CA GLN A 1178 23.10 -84.69 -10.05
C GLN A 1178 22.34 -85.20 -11.28
N GLU A 1179 22.41 -84.45 -12.38
CA GLU A 1179 21.81 -84.86 -13.66
C GLU A 1179 22.47 -86.11 -14.22
N SER A 1180 23.81 -86.23 -14.14
CA SER A 1180 24.57 -87.41 -14.57
C SER A 1180 24.23 -88.66 -13.74
N CYS A 1181 24.01 -88.52 -12.43
CA CYS A 1181 23.58 -89.61 -11.57
C CYS A 1181 22.26 -90.19 -12.02
N ILE A 1182 21.30 -89.32 -12.36
CA ILE A 1182 19.98 -89.77 -12.79
C ILE A 1182 20.05 -90.44 -14.15
N ILE A 1183 20.79 -89.88 -15.11
CA ILE A 1183 20.97 -90.52 -16.43
C ILE A 1183 21.57 -91.94 -16.31
N LEU A 1184 22.39 -92.22 -15.30
CA LEU A 1184 22.91 -93.57 -15.04
C LEU A 1184 21.90 -94.50 -14.34
N LEU A 1185 20.91 -93.94 -13.65
CA LEU A 1185 19.88 -94.68 -12.92
C LEU A 1185 18.63 -94.94 -13.76
N THR A 1186 18.41 -94.18 -14.83
CA THR A 1186 17.24 -94.26 -15.73
C THR A 1186 17.64 -94.75 -17.10
#